data_AF-A0A9N8MZ78-F1
#
_entry.id   AF-A0A9N8MZ78-F1
#
_cell.length_a   1.000
_cell.length_b   1.000
_cell.length_c   1.000
_cell.angle_alpha   90.00
_cell.angle_beta   90.00
_cell.angle_gamma   90.00
#
_symmetry.space_group_name_H-M   'P 1'
#
loop_
_entity.id
_entity.type
_entity.pdbx_description
1 polymer ?
#
loop_
_entity_poly.entity_id
_entity_poly.type
_entity_poly.pdbx_seq_one_letter_code
_entity_poly.pdbx_strand_id
1 'polypeptide(L)'
;MKYKKSFHGPAAMLVRIATVFACVLTSVQVSADGGDSICLGLYGKSGATPGTPACVSTVTSNTPTGMGSYNCPNNRPLVESWCGSPSPVDPDKNCAAADPVLPANGVTTISETDFVSGDDTPLKFTRSYRSSPFVRTGAGIGVGWFHNWQRQLGLANLSGSSPQVSAYRPDGSRVIFAKAGGAWRSVDGSFLSLTQQSSSWTLKDLLTDASETYSAQGLLQSVSTRTNITTSLVYSDSSTPSSVAPSPGLLISIRQHAALSNPNIDLTILLAYDSHLRIAQMTDPTGAVTQYGYDTHNNLVSVALPDGNVRRYVYDDKRFLAVLTGIIDESGSRVATWTYDAQGRVTAVSHPDTTRNVQLDYGSGSTTLTDSKGFTFLASSLIAGMQRPTVINSTLGNGAVTWDASGRLMTQTSGNGDGATYTYDDSGRPTKSVMTTASGIAVTSIRYADATSLLPSLIASPGWMRSYVYDSNGNVTGISELSTDDSTGVRGFDASTAGGQQRTYGMTYDSTNLLQFAQMYENGVKTGEWFYTVDGYGSLRQSMDRTKGTVQRTAVRDKAHRAIVIDGPGFSANPAYDSRGRVSTFWYSEQASSPNENVARLLKVSYTYAPSGDVASRTATVSTNLGPDVAISSDEIDTWLGNYERGIAPAGPPPNHFGALKKALGVTYQIEPVCALCYLRAADPIAQRLYYNDTNGGDPSDSGSEPKLSTTPRSILAATKCADSCASEKAACRTLCSSARYDPDMRNIWGGSMRRCMMGCVPARCGGNPVSGG
;
A
#
# COMPACT_ATOMS: atom_id res chain seq x y z
N MET A 1 -14.02 -32.84 -85.17
CA MET A 1 -13.25 -34.00 -85.67
C MET A 1 -11.88 -33.97 -84.99
N LYS A 2 -11.26 -35.02 -84.46
CA LYS A 2 -11.63 -36.43 -84.17
C LYS A 2 -10.81 -36.86 -82.93
N TYR A 3 -11.42 -37.61 -81.99
CA TYR A 3 -10.88 -38.69 -81.13
C TYR A 3 -9.42 -38.64 -80.58
N LYS A 4 -9.14 -38.99 -79.30
CA LYS A 4 -9.54 -40.27 -78.64
C LYS A 4 -9.49 -40.21 -77.09
N LYS A 5 -10.44 -40.92 -76.45
CA LYS A 5 -10.62 -41.30 -75.01
C LYS A 5 -9.39 -41.26 -74.06
N SER A 6 -9.56 -40.79 -72.81
CA SER A 6 -9.95 -41.63 -71.63
C SER A 6 -9.61 -41.04 -70.22
N PHE A 7 -10.61 -41.04 -69.32
CA PHE A 7 -10.59 -41.18 -67.85
C PHE A 7 -9.49 -40.57 -66.92
N HIS A 8 -9.97 -39.66 -66.04
CA HIS A 8 -9.78 -39.58 -64.57
C HIS A 8 -8.39 -39.33 -63.92
N GLY A 9 -8.34 -38.25 -63.12
CA GLY A 9 -7.77 -38.26 -61.77
C GLY A 9 -6.34 -37.73 -61.60
N PRO A 10 -6.11 -36.59 -60.93
CA PRO A 10 -4.77 -36.06 -60.71
C PRO A 10 -4.06 -36.83 -59.59
N ALA A 11 -3.25 -37.83 -59.96
CA ALA A 11 -2.43 -38.58 -59.01
C ALA A 11 -1.06 -39.00 -59.58
N ALA A 12 -0.22 -38.01 -59.85
CA ALA A 12 1.25 -38.10 -59.91
C ALA A 12 1.79 -36.71 -59.53
N MET A 13 2.84 -36.56 -58.72
CA MET A 13 3.98 -37.45 -58.49
C MET A 13 4.11 -37.73 -56.98
N LEU A 14 3.80 -38.94 -56.51
CA LEU A 14 4.78 -39.99 -56.14
C LEU A 14 5.59 -39.62 -54.87
N VAL A 15 5.53 -40.36 -53.76
CA VAL A 15 5.24 -41.80 -53.52
C VAL A 15 4.29 -41.90 -52.31
N ARG A 16 3.13 -42.57 -52.25
CA ARG A 16 2.51 -43.78 -52.84
C ARG A 16 3.01 -45.16 -52.34
N ILE A 17 2.23 -45.70 -51.40
CA ILE A 17 1.80 -47.12 -51.23
C ILE A 17 2.57 -48.01 -50.24
N ALA A 18 1.80 -48.43 -49.20
CA ALA A 18 1.91 -49.64 -48.36
C ALA A 18 3.17 -49.81 -47.45
N THR A 19 3.07 -50.38 -46.24
CA THR A 19 2.19 -51.49 -45.82
C THR A 19 1.92 -51.50 -44.30
N VAL A 20 0.63 -51.49 -43.90
CA VAL A 20 -0.01 -52.20 -42.76
C VAL A 20 0.56 -52.10 -41.31
N PHE A 21 -0.31 -51.62 -40.41
CA PHE A 21 -0.44 -51.88 -38.95
C PHE A 21 0.67 -51.51 -37.93
N ALA A 22 0.17 -50.90 -36.86
CA ALA A 22 0.63 -50.95 -35.46
C ALA A 22 1.91 -50.18 -35.02
N CYS A 23 1.71 -49.43 -33.93
CA CYS A 23 2.67 -48.90 -32.96
C CYS A 23 3.51 -47.65 -33.31
N VAL A 24 3.83 -46.94 -32.21
CA VAL A 24 4.77 -45.81 -32.06
C VAL A 24 4.30 -44.42 -32.53
N LEU A 25 3.44 -43.83 -31.68
CA LEU A 25 3.68 -42.53 -31.04
C LEU A 25 4.90 -41.71 -31.55
N THR A 26 4.64 -40.62 -32.27
CA THR A 26 5.53 -39.44 -32.24
C THR A 26 4.68 -38.17 -32.08
N SER A 27 4.40 -37.85 -30.83
CA SER A 27 3.85 -36.56 -30.42
C SER A 27 4.87 -35.46 -30.69
N VAL A 28 4.51 -34.46 -31.50
CA VAL A 28 5.09 -33.12 -31.32
C VAL A 28 4.39 -32.52 -30.11
N GLN A 29 4.90 -32.85 -28.92
CA GLN A 29 4.56 -32.09 -27.73
C GLN A 29 5.17 -30.71 -27.89
N VAL A 30 4.33 -29.67 -27.97
CA VAL A 30 4.70 -28.43 -27.29
C VAL A 30 4.70 -28.81 -25.81
N SER A 31 5.88 -29.06 -25.26
CA SER A 31 5.99 -29.49 -23.86
C SER A 31 5.41 -28.38 -23.01
N ALA A 32 4.37 -28.68 -22.25
CA ALA A 32 4.24 -28.06 -20.94
C ALA A 32 5.53 -28.39 -20.17
N ASP A 33 6.12 -27.42 -19.48
CA ASP A 33 7.34 -27.65 -18.71
C ASP A 33 7.10 -28.81 -17.72
N GLY A 34 7.95 -29.84 -17.77
CA GLY A 34 7.79 -31.06 -16.98
C GLY A 34 8.06 -30.90 -15.47
N GLY A 35 7.96 -29.69 -14.91
CA GLY A 35 8.31 -29.36 -13.53
C GLY A 35 7.11 -29.19 -12.57
N ASP A 36 5.92 -28.81 -13.06
CA ASP A 36 4.85 -28.27 -12.20
C ASP A 36 4.08 -29.30 -11.33
N SER A 37 4.43 -30.59 -11.39
CA SER A 37 3.80 -31.64 -10.57
C SER A 37 4.01 -31.49 -9.05
N ILE A 38 5.00 -30.69 -8.65
CA ILE A 38 5.47 -30.58 -7.26
C ILE A 38 4.51 -29.79 -6.37
N CYS A 39 3.81 -28.78 -6.90
CA CYS A 39 3.01 -27.85 -6.08
C CYS A 39 1.69 -28.43 -5.54
N LEU A 40 1.23 -29.57 -6.05
CA LEU A 40 -0.14 -30.07 -5.85
C LEU A 40 -0.34 -30.88 -4.54
N GLY A 41 0.73 -31.39 -3.93
CA GLY A 41 0.67 -32.39 -2.85
C GLY A 41 0.05 -31.92 -1.54
N LEU A 42 0.41 -30.72 -1.03
CA LEU A 42 -0.25 -30.12 0.14
C LEU A 42 -1.33 -29.10 -0.26
N TYR A 43 -1.42 -28.71 -1.53
CA TYR A 43 -2.53 -27.91 -2.05
C TYR A 43 -3.87 -28.64 -1.80
N GLY A 44 -3.96 -29.92 -2.19
CA GLY A 44 -5.15 -30.74 -1.92
C GLY A 44 -5.44 -30.95 -0.42
N LYS A 45 -4.43 -30.88 0.47
CA LYS A 45 -4.64 -30.93 1.92
C LYS A 45 -5.27 -29.64 2.46
N SER A 46 -4.98 -28.49 1.85
CA SER A 46 -5.54 -27.20 2.23
C SER A 46 -7.03 -27.03 1.92
N GLY A 47 -7.69 -28.06 1.40
CA GLY A 47 -9.10 -28.03 0.97
C GLY A 47 -9.38 -27.05 -0.19
N ALA A 48 -8.36 -26.36 -0.70
CA ALA A 48 -8.46 -25.49 -1.85
C ALA A 48 -8.80 -26.31 -3.10
N THR A 49 -9.82 -25.87 -3.84
CA THR A 49 -10.10 -26.37 -5.18
C THR A 49 -9.20 -25.66 -6.18
N PRO A 50 -8.55 -26.36 -7.13
CA PRO A 50 -7.87 -25.69 -8.21
C PRO A 50 -8.89 -25.05 -9.15
N GLY A 51 -8.82 -23.74 -9.37
CA GLY A 51 -9.41 -23.14 -10.56
C GLY A 51 -8.56 -23.46 -11.79
N THR A 52 -9.19 -23.53 -12.96
CA THR A 52 -8.59 -24.16 -14.14
C THR A 52 -8.38 -23.20 -15.30
N PRO A 53 -7.15 -23.13 -15.85
CA PRO A 53 -6.93 -22.88 -17.29
C PRO A 53 -7.26 -24.13 -18.14
N ALA A 54 -7.32 -25.29 -17.47
CA ALA A 54 -7.64 -26.65 -17.92
C ALA A 54 -6.54 -27.39 -18.73
N CYS A 55 -6.05 -28.57 -18.34
CA CYS A 55 -5.94 -29.21 -17.01
C CYS A 55 -5.07 -30.48 -17.12
N VAL A 56 -4.32 -30.87 -16.07
CA VAL A 56 -3.81 -32.24 -15.86
C VAL A 56 -3.85 -32.52 -14.34
N SER A 57 -4.61 -33.45 -13.79
CA SER A 57 -5.55 -34.46 -14.33
C SER A 57 -6.78 -34.67 -13.43
N THR A 58 -7.74 -35.47 -13.87
CA THR A 58 -9.08 -35.70 -13.27
C THR A 58 -9.12 -36.57 -12.01
N VAL A 59 -9.86 -36.18 -10.95
CA VAL A 59 -10.49 -37.13 -9.98
C VAL A 59 -11.79 -36.57 -9.38
N THR A 60 -12.75 -37.47 -9.10
CA THR A 60 -14.04 -37.27 -8.40
C THR A 60 -14.11 -38.20 -7.17
N SER A 61 -14.84 -37.97 -6.07
CA SER A 61 -15.91 -37.01 -5.71
C SER A 61 -16.00 -36.95 -4.16
N ASN A 62 -16.79 -36.03 -3.56
CA ASN A 62 -17.77 -36.30 -2.47
C ASN A 62 -18.11 -35.06 -1.61
N THR A 63 -19.08 -34.26 -2.05
CA THR A 63 -20.01 -33.56 -1.14
C THR A 63 -21.44 -33.97 -1.48
N PRO A 64 -22.30 -34.28 -0.50
CA PRO A 64 -23.72 -34.43 -0.76
C PRO A 64 -24.32 -33.14 -1.34
N THR A 65 -25.05 -33.29 -2.45
CA THR A 65 -25.96 -32.31 -3.07
C THR A 65 -25.37 -30.96 -3.51
N GLY A 66 -24.83 -30.96 -4.74
CA GLY A 66 -25.51 -30.27 -5.85
C GLY A 66 -25.11 -28.83 -6.18
N MET A 67 -24.80 -28.59 -7.47
CA MET A 67 -24.48 -27.29 -8.10
C MET A 67 -23.25 -26.61 -7.47
N GLY A 68 -22.15 -26.36 -8.16
CA GLY A 68 -21.89 -26.20 -9.59
C GLY A 68 -20.59 -25.38 -9.66
N SER A 69 -19.97 -25.23 -10.83
CA SER A 69 -18.74 -24.45 -10.96
C SER A 69 -18.95 -22.96 -10.57
N TYR A 70 -17.87 -22.16 -10.67
CA TYR A 70 -17.86 -20.69 -10.66
C TYR A 70 -17.53 -19.94 -9.33
N ASN A 71 -16.22 -19.71 -9.05
CA ASN A 71 -15.52 -18.39 -9.19
C ASN A 71 -15.84 -17.11 -8.29
N CYS A 72 -14.82 -16.31 -7.86
CA CYS A 72 -14.74 -15.02 -7.09
C CYS A 72 -13.30 -14.29 -7.21
N PRO A 73 -13.05 -12.93 -7.17
CA PRO A 73 -11.83 -12.08 -7.46
C PRO A 73 -10.89 -11.40 -6.37
N ASN A 74 -9.56 -11.65 -6.46
CA ASN A 74 -8.27 -11.07 -5.95
C ASN A 74 -7.81 -10.87 -4.47
N ASN A 75 -6.47 -10.98 -4.25
CA ASN A 75 -5.74 -10.49 -3.05
C ASN A 75 -4.55 -9.57 -3.41
N ARG A 76 -4.56 -8.33 -2.89
CA ARG A 76 -3.84 -7.19 -3.50
C ARG A 76 -2.55 -6.69 -2.83
N PRO A 77 -2.33 -6.70 -1.50
CA PRO A 77 -1.14 -6.09 -0.89
C PRO A 77 0.19 -6.74 -1.23
N LEU A 78 0.19 -8.04 -1.52
CA LEU A 78 1.39 -8.72 -2.05
C LEU A 78 1.66 -8.33 -3.50
N VAL A 79 0.63 -8.02 -4.30
CA VAL A 79 0.82 -7.41 -5.61
C VAL A 79 1.19 -5.93 -5.47
N GLU A 80 0.69 -5.19 -4.49
CA GLU A 80 0.97 -3.76 -4.29
C GLU A 80 2.37 -3.48 -3.72
N SER A 81 2.89 -4.35 -2.84
CA SER A 81 4.31 -4.32 -2.43
C SER A 81 5.27 -4.73 -3.55
N TRP A 82 4.80 -5.54 -4.50
CA TRP A 82 5.55 -5.94 -5.70
C TRP A 82 5.42 -4.93 -6.86
N CYS A 83 4.28 -4.25 -6.92
CA CYS A 83 4.00 -3.09 -7.77
C CYS A 83 4.34 -1.78 -7.05
N GLY A 84 5.25 -1.86 -6.07
CA GLY A 84 6.00 -0.75 -5.47
C GLY A 84 6.94 -0.05 -6.45
N SER A 85 6.43 0.24 -7.65
CA SER A 85 6.67 1.56 -8.24
C SER A 85 6.28 2.62 -7.19
N PRO A 86 6.90 3.81 -7.19
CA PRO A 86 6.56 4.84 -6.21
C PRO A 86 5.05 5.11 -6.15
N SER A 87 4.56 5.51 -4.97
CA SER A 87 3.16 5.97 -4.71
C SER A 87 2.55 6.58 -5.97
N PRO A 88 1.42 6.03 -6.47
CA PRO A 88 1.00 6.02 -7.87
C PRO A 88 1.64 7.15 -8.66
N VAL A 89 2.84 6.86 -9.19
CA VAL A 89 3.73 7.95 -9.60
C VAL A 89 2.99 8.86 -10.56
N ASP A 90 3.01 10.15 -10.22
CA ASP A 90 2.73 11.25 -11.13
C ASP A 90 3.16 10.85 -12.55
N PRO A 91 2.36 11.05 -13.62
CA PRO A 91 2.71 10.49 -14.93
C PRO A 91 4.09 10.94 -15.45
N ASP A 92 4.67 12.02 -14.91
CA ASP A 92 6.09 12.40 -15.07
C ASP A 92 7.11 11.33 -14.56
N LYS A 93 6.66 10.32 -13.81
CA LYS A 93 7.40 9.26 -13.08
C LYS A 93 8.67 9.73 -12.36
N ASN A 94 8.61 10.92 -11.76
CA ASN A 94 9.61 11.40 -10.80
C ASN A 94 9.07 11.20 -9.39
N CYS A 95 9.91 10.68 -8.48
CA CYS A 95 9.61 10.79 -7.05
C CYS A 95 9.60 12.26 -6.66
N ALA A 96 8.61 12.68 -5.88
CA ALA A 96 8.65 13.99 -5.23
C ALA A 96 9.80 14.01 -4.21
N ALA A 97 10.46 15.16 -4.07
CA ALA A 97 11.69 15.28 -3.29
C ALA A 97 11.59 16.26 -2.09
N ALA A 98 10.38 16.74 -1.77
CA ALA A 98 10.07 17.68 -0.70
C ALA A 98 8.56 17.56 -0.36
N ASP A 99 7.96 18.51 0.37
CA ASP A 99 6.50 18.66 0.40
C ASP A 99 5.98 18.92 -1.04
N PRO A 100 5.20 18.00 -1.64
CA PRO A 100 5.65 17.31 -2.86
C PRO A 100 6.02 18.23 -4.02
N VAL A 101 7.32 18.31 -4.34
CA VAL A 101 7.81 18.97 -5.56
C VAL A 101 8.39 17.91 -6.49
N LEU A 102 7.89 17.88 -7.73
CA LEU A 102 8.45 17.08 -8.81
C LEU A 102 9.74 17.75 -9.33
N PRO A 103 10.93 17.15 -9.19
CA PRO A 103 12.15 17.85 -9.51
C PRO A 103 12.38 18.07 -11.01
N ALA A 104 11.79 17.28 -11.91
CA ALA A 104 12.03 17.45 -13.35
C ALA A 104 11.32 18.67 -13.98
N ASN A 105 10.27 19.19 -13.34
CA ASN A 105 9.46 20.30 -13.85
C ASN A 105 9.03 21.33 -12.78
N GLY A 106 9.38 21.12 -11.51
CA GLY A 106 9.10 22.04 -10.40
C GLY A 106 7.63 22.19 -10.04
N VAL A 107 6.80 21.22 -10.43
CA VAL A 107 5.39 21.21 -10.07
C VAL A 107 5.24 20.78 -8.61
N THR A 108 4.66 21.64 -7.78
CA THR A 108 4.12 21.22 -6.48
C THR A 108 2.85 20.39 -6.66
N THR A 109 2.75 19.27 -5.96
CA THR A 109 1.48 18.59 -5.67
C THR A 109 1.28 18.51 -4.14
N ILE A 110 0.03 18.57 -3.69
CA ILE A 110 -0.33 18.38 -2.26
C ILE A 110 -1.62 17.57 -2.24
N SER A 111 -1.84 16.73 -1.24
CA SER A 111 -3.08 15.98 -1.10
C SER A 111 -3.55 15.97 0.35
N GLU A 112 -4.81 16.29 0.58
CA GLU A 112 -5.43 16.35 1.90
C GLU A 112 -6.81 15.67 1.85
N THR A 113 -7.14 14.92 2.89
CA THR A 113 -8.39 14.15 2.96
C THR A 113 -9.33 14.80 3.97
N ASP A 114 -10.46 15.32 3.50
CA ASP A 114 -11.45 16.00 4.31
C ASP A 114 -12.48 15.01 4.91
N PHE A 115 -12.64 13.82 4.31
CA PHE A 115 -13.45 12.72 4.86
C PHE A 115 -12.91 11.33 4.48
N VAL A 116 -13.03 10.36 5.40
CA VAL A 116 -12.75 8.93 5.20
C VAL A 116 -13.73 8.08 6.03
N SER A 117 -14.37 7.07 5.41
CA SER A 117 -15.21 6.09 6.13
C SER A 117 -14.37 4.99 6.80
N GLY A 118 -14.98 4.26 7.74
CA GLY A 118 -14.38 3.17 8.50
C GLY A 118 -14.46 1.79 7.83
N ASP A 119 -14.70 1.76 6.52
CA ASP A 119 -14.78 0.53 5.74
C ASP A 119 -13.43 0.05 5.25
N ASP A 120 -13.38 -1.23 4.90
CA ASP A 120 -12.29 -1.86 4.18
C ASP A 120 -12.00 -1.10 2.86
N THR A 121 -13.00 -0.88 2.00
CA THR A 121 -12.85 0.03 0.83
C THR A 121 -13.51 1.39 1.13
N PRO A 122 -12.80 2.32 1.80
CA PRO A 122 -13.43 3.51 2.35
C PRO A 122 -13.89 4.48 1.27
N LEU A 123 -15.08 5.05 1.47
CA LEU A 123 -15.46 6.28 0.78
C LEU A 123 -14.56 7.42 1.30
N LYS A 124 -13.82 8.07 0.41
CA LYS A 124 -12.93 9.19 0.72
C LYS A 124 -13.34 10.44 -0.07
N PHE A 125 -13.32 11.59 0.58
CA PHE A 125 -13.22 12.89 -0.10
C PHE A 125 -11.81 13.43 0.10
N THR A 126 -11.02 13.37 -0.97
CA THR A 126 -9.62 13.82 -0.97
C THR A 126 -9.48 14.92 -2.01
N ARG A 127 -8.92 16.05 -1.59
CA ARG A 127 -8.60 17.18 -2.46
C ARG A 127 -7.09 17.27 -2.68
N SER A 128 -6.70 17.59 -3.90
CA SER A 128 -5.30 17.60 -4.30
C SER A 128 -4.98 18.89 -5.06
N TYR A 129 -3.90 19.54 -4.69
CA TYR A 129 -3.35 20.69 -5.39
C TYR A 129 -2.35 20.23 -6.45
N ARG A 130 -2.29 20.93 -7.58
CA ARG A 130 -1.22 20.85 -8.57
C ARG A 130 -0.94 22.23 -9.16
N SER A 131 0.28 22.74 -8.97
CA SER A 131 0.66 24.10 -9.41
C SER A 131 0.58 24.33 -10.92
N SER A 132 0.92 23.31 -11.72
CA SER A 132 0.74 23.28 -13.17
C SER A 132 -0.05 22.04 -13.60
N PRO A 133 -1.39 22.11 -13.62
CA PRO A 133 -2.23 20.99 -14.01
C PRO A 133 -2.57 21.01 -15.51
N PHE A 134 -2.90 19.83 -16.04
CA PHE A 134 -3.29 19.69 -17.45
C PHE A 134 -4.65 20.30 -17.78
N VAL A 135 -5.47 20.58 -16.77
CA VAL A 135 -6.74 21.33 -16.87
C VAL A 135 -6.80 22.30 -15.70
N ARG A 136 -7.15 23.56 -15.96
CA ARG A 136 -7.53 24.52 -14.91
C ARG A 136 -9.04 24.74 -14.97
N THR A 137 -9.77 24.32 -13.95
CA THR A 137 -11.17 24.68 -13.75
C THR A 137 -11.28 25.75 -12.68
N GLY A 138 -12.04 26.82 -12.92
CA GLY A 138 -12.45 27.75 -11.87
C GLY A 138 -13.64 27.23 -11.06
N ALA A 139 -14.47 26.38 -11.69
CA ALA A 139 -15.52 25.61 -11.05
C ALA A 139 -14.95 24.35 -10.36
N GLY A 140 -15.69 23.83 -9.37
CA GLY A 140 -15.22 22.73 -8.51
C GLY A 140 -14.56 23.28 -7.26
N ILE A 141 -13.40 22.75 -6.87
CA ILE A 141 -12.78 23.06 -5.56
C ILE A 141 -11.77 24.23 -5.58
N GLY A 142 -11.55 24.89 -6.73
CA GLY A 142 -10.73 26.11 -6.86
C GLY A 142 -9.57 25.97 -7.84
N VAL A 143 -8.92 27.09 -8.19
CA VAL A 143 -7.85 27.10 -9.21
C VAL A 143 -6.65 26.29 -8.74
N GLY A 144 -6.24 25.33 -9.56
CA GLY A 144 -5.12 24.42 -9.24
C GLY A 144 -5.47 23.32 -8.23
N TRP A 145 -6.70 23.29 -7.72
CA TRP A 145 -7.20 22.25 -6.83
C TRP A 145 -8.16 21.30 -7.55
N PHE A 146 -8.11 20.04 -7.14
CA PHE A 146 -8.89 18.93 -7.65
C PHE A 146 -9.49 18.17 -6.47
N HIS A 147 -10.50 17.34 -6.71
CA HIS A 147 -10.91 16.31 -5.76
C HIS A 147 -11.07 14.97 -6.48
N ASN A 148 -10.98 13.87 -5.73
CA ASN A 148 -10.97 12.51 -6.27
C ASN A 148 -12.25 12.07 -7.02
N TRP A 149 -13.30 12.90 -7.03
CA TRP A 149 -14.57 12.65 -7.73
C TRP A 149 -14.84 13.55 -8.94
N GLN A 150 -13.99 14.55 -9.24
CA GLN A 150 -14.05 15.34 -10.49
C GLN A 150 -13.16 14.76 -11.61
N ARG A 151 -13.00 13.43 -11.64
CA ARG A 151 -12.39 12.72 -12.79
C ARG A 151 -13.27 12.88 -14.03
N GLN A 152 -12.66 13.05 -15.19
CA GLN A 152 -13.39 13.18 -16.46
C GLN A 152 -12.53 12.70 -17.65
N LEU A 153 -13.17 12.43 -18.78
CA LEU A 153 -12.52 12.12 -20.06
C LEU A 153 -12.59 13.34 -21.01
N GLY A 154 -11.44 13.80 -21.48
CA GLY A 154 -11.33 14.76 -22.59
C GLY A 154 -11.48 14.05 -23.93
N LEU A 155 -12.58 14.35 -24.63
CA LEU A 155 -13.02 13.67 -25.86
C LEU A 155 -12.83 14.51 -27.15
N ALA A 156 -12.16 15.66 -27.08
CA ALA A 156 -12.01 16.58 -28.21
C ALA A 156 -11.26 15.97 -29.42
N ASN A 157 -10.37 15.00 -29.20
CA ASN A 157 -9.51 14.41 -30.22
C ASN A 157 -10.03 13.07 -30.76
N LEU A 158 -11.32 12.75 -30.60
CA LEU A 158 -11.90 11.50 -31.10
C LEU A 158 -12.00 11.41 -32.63
N SER A 159 -12.18 12.54 -33.31
CA SER A 159 -12.43 12.60 -34.76
C SER A 159 -11.17 12.78 -35.61
N GLY A 160 -9.98 12.76 -35.00
CA GLY A 160 -8.71 12.90 -35.72
C GLY A 160 -8.28 11.62 -36.46
N SER A 161 -7.32 11.75 -37.38
CA SER A 161 -6.68 10.60 -38.07
C SER A 161 -5.91 9.68 -37.12
N SER A 162 -5.58 10.15 -35.92
CA SER A 162 -5.06 9.37 -34.81
C SER A 162 -5.88 9.69 -33.56
N PRO A 163 -7.02 8.99 -33.33
CA PRO A 163 -7.92 9.29 -32.23
C PRO A 163 -7.25 9.19 -30.87
N GLN A 164 -7.50 10.19 -30.00
CA GLN A 164 -6.99 10.24 -28.64
C GLN A 164 -8.09 10.59 -27.62
N VAL A 165 -7.98 9.99 -26.43
CA VAL A 165 -8.78 10.35 -25.23
C VAL A 165 -7.82 10.70 -24.10
N SER A 166 -8.13 11.75 -23.35
CA SER A 166 -7.38 12.12 -22.14
C SER A 166 -8.19 11.78 -20.90
N ALA A 167 -7.73 10.88 -20.03
CA ALA A 167 -8.34 10.66 -18.73
C ALA A 167 -7.68 11.56 -17.68
N TYR A 168 -8.44 12.51 -17.14
CA TYR A 168 -7.98 13.40 -16.08
C TYR A 168 -8.19 12.72 -14.71
N ARG A 169 -7.15 12.74 -13.88
CA ARG A 169 -7.04 11.92 -12.66
C ARG A 169 -7.21 12.77 -11.39
N PRO A 170 -7.43 12.14 -10.21
CA PRO A 170 -7.71 12.83 -8.93
C PRO A 170 -6.76 13.95 -8.52
N ASP A 171 -5.49 13.85 -8.94
CA ASP A 171 -4.36 14.73 -8.62
C ASP A 171 -4.15 15.85 -9.66
N GLY A 172 -5.09 16.04 -10.60
CA GLY A 172 -4.95 16.98 -11.70
C GLY A 172 -4.00 16.53 -12.81
N SER A 173 -3.49 15.28 -12.74
CA SER A 173 -2.70 14.67 -13.79
C SER A 173 -3.56 14.09 -14.93
N ARG A 174 -2.91 13.56 -15.97
CA ARG A 174 -3.58 13.09 -17.20
C ARG A 174 -2.91 11.85 -17.77
N VAL A 175 -3.71 10.82 -18.03
CA VAL A 175 -3.32 9.66 -18.85
C VAL A 175 -3.87 9.85 -20.26
N ILE A 176 -3.04 9.63 -21.29
CA ILE A 176 -3.47 9.68 -22.70
C ILE A 176 -3.71 8.26 -23.20
N PHE A 177 -4.85 8.03 -23.82
CA PHE A 177 -5.17 6.81 -24.57
C PHE A 177 -5.14 7.09 -26.07
N ALA A 178 -4.49 6.23 -26.84
CA ALA A 178 -4.51 6.24 -28.30
C ALA A 178 -5.19 4.95 -28.82
N LYS A 179 -5.85 5.04 -29.97
CA LYS A 179 -6.52 3.88 -30.59
C LYS A 179 -5.56 3.12 -31.51
N ALA A 180 -5.23 1.88 -31.16
CA ALA A 180 -4.31 1.01 -31.90
C ALA A 180 -4.90 -0.41 -32.04
N GLY A 181 -4.96 -0.92 -33.27
CA GLY A 181 -5.55 -2.25 -33.55
C GLY A 181 -7.04 -2.35 -33.17
N GLY A 182 -7.77 -1.23 -33.17
CA GLY A 182 -9.18 -1.15 -32.75
C GLY A 182 -9.40 -0.90 -31.25
N ALA A 183 -8.42 -1.23 -30.39
CA ALA A 183 -8.48 -1.02 -28.94
C ALA A 183 -7.87 0.32 -28.50
N TRP A 184 -8.31 0.85 -27.36
CA TRP A 184 -7.64 1.99 -26.72
C TRP A 184 -6.54 1.50 -25.78
N ARG A 185 -5.35 2.09 -25.89
CA ARG A 185 -4.19 1.75 -25.04
C ARG A 185 -3.59 3.02 -24.46
N SER A 186 -3.15 2.96 -23.20
CA SER A 186 -2.41 4.03 -22.56
C SER A 186 -1.09 4.28 -23.29
N VAL A 187 -0.70 5.55 -23.45
CA VAL A 187 0.54 5.96 -24.12
C VAL A 187 1.73 5.96 -23.16
N ASP A 188 1.48 6.15 -21.87
CA ASP A 188 2.47 6.28 -20.79
C ASP A 188 2.87 4.95 -20.12
N GLY A 189 2.32 3.83 -20.61
CA GLY A 189 2.49 2.49 -20.07
C GLY A 189 1.73 2.24 -18.76
N SER A 190 0.74 3.06 -18.40
CA SER A 190 -0.11 2.83 -17.23
C SER A 190 -0.99 1.58 -17.38
N PHE A 191 -1.23 0.88 -16.27
CA PHE A 191 -2.08 -0.32 -16.21
C PHE A 191 -3.58 0.02 -16.20
N LEU A 192 -3.99 0.88 -17.14
CA LEU A 192 -5.37 1.27 -17.38
C LEU A 192 -5.78 0.82 -18.78
N SER A 193 -7.00 0.33 -18.90
CA SER A 193 -7.64 0.05 -20.20
C SER A 193 -8.86 0.94 -20.37
N LEU A 194 -9.12 1.36 -21.60
CA LEU A 194 -10.28 2.18 -21.94
C LEU A 194 -11.12 1.44 -22.99
N THR A 195 -12.44 1.40 -22.77
CA THR A 195 -13.40 0.82 -23.70
C THR A 195 -14.48 1.84 -24.00
N GLN A 196 -14.83 1.96 -25.29
CA GLN A 196 -15.93 2.79 -25.76
C GLN A 196 -17.15 1.91 -26.01
N GLN A 197 -18.26 2.21 -25.37
CA GLN A 197 -19.58 1.63 -25.67
C GLN A 197 -20.40 2.65 -26.47
N SER A 198 -21.62 2.29 -26.91
CA SER A 198 -22.42 3.13 -27.82
C SER A 198 -22.83 4.49 -27.23
N SER A 199 -22.93 4.62 -25.90
CA SER A 199 -23.35 5.84 -25.19
C SER A 199 -22.57 6.13 -23.90
N SER A 200 -21.52 5.36 -23.62
CA SER A 200 -20.72 5.45 -22.39
C SER A 200 -19.27 5.03 -22.64
N TRP A 201 -18.40 5.38 -21.70
CA TRP A 201 -17.02 4.90 -21.65
C TRP A 201 -16.79 4.12 -20.36
N THR A 202 -15.91 3.13 -20.43
CA THR A 202 -15.44 2.39 -19.26
C THR A 202 -13.91 2.46 -19.21
N LEU A 203 -13.37 3.02 -18.13
CA LEU A 203 -11.95 2.96 -17.82
C LEU A 203 -11.77 1.92 -16.71
N LYS A 204 -11.05 0.83 -17.01
CA LYS A 204 -10.75 -0.23 -16.04
C LYS A 204 -9.30 -0.13 -15.61
N ASP A 205 -9.10 -0.03 -14.31
CA ASP A 205 -7.79 -0.12 -13.66
C ASP A 205 -7.45 -1.60 -13.44
N LEU A 206 -6.35 -2.05 -14.06
CA LEU A 206 -5.98 -3.46 -14.12
C LEU A 206 -5.21 -3.94 -12.88
N LEU A 207 -4.73 -3.03 -12.04
CA LEU A 207 -4.10 -3.33 -10.75
C LEU A 207 -5.16 -3.56 -9.67
N THR A 208 -6.17 -2.68 -9.66
CA THR A 208 -7.20 -2.64 -8.63
C THR A 208 -8.42 -3.49 -8.94
N ASP A 209 -8.61 -3.80 -10.24
CA ASP A 209 -9.82 -4.35 -10.86
C ASP A 209 -11.05 -3.43 -10.73
N ALA A 210 -10.85 -2.16 -10.36
CA ALA A 210 -11.89 -1.15 -10.31
C ALA A 210 -12.27 -0.66 -11.72
N SER A 211 -13.54 -0.40 -11.96
CA SER A 211 -14.07 0.12 -13.22
C SER A 211 -14.77 1.45 -13.01
N GLU A 212 -14.35 2.46 -13.75
CA GLU A 212 -14.94 3.79 -13.80
C GLU A 212 -15.86 3.87 -15.03
N THR A 213 -17.12 4.27 -14.85
CA THR A 213 -18.04 4.52 -15.97
C THR A 213 -18.18 6.02 -16.20
N TYR A 214 -18.23 6.43 -17.47
CA TYR A 214 -18.38 7.84 -17.86
C TYR A 214 -19.50 8.01 -18.89
N SER A 215 -20.14 9.18 -18.88
CA SER A 215 -21.14 9.56 -19.88
C SER A 215 -20.54 9.70 -21.29
N ALA A 216 -21.39 9.82 -22.31
CA ALA A 216 -20.96 10.14 -23.67
C ALA A 216 -20.13 11.45 -23.78
N GLN A 217 -20.29 12.37 -22.83
CA GLN A 217 -19.54 13.64 -22.73
C GLN A 217 -18.27 13.52 -21.87
N GLY A 218 -18.02 12.35 -21.25
CA GLY A 218 -16.82 12.10 -20.44
C GLY A 218 -16.95 12.47 -18.96
N LEU A 219 -18.14 12.72 -18.41
CA LEU A 219 -18.32 12.95 -16.97
C LEU A 219 -18.38 11.62 -16.20
N LEU A 220 -17.68 11.49 -15.07
CA LEU A 220 -17.68 10.28 -14.25
C LEU A 220 -19.09 10.02 -13.69
N GLN A 221 -19.65 8.84 -13.96
CA GLN A 221 -20.99 8.42 -13.55
C GLN A 221 -20.93 7.49 -12.34
N SER A 222 -20.02 6.50 -12.36
CA SER A 222 -19.80 5.61 -11.22
C SER A 222 -18.39 5.03 -11.18
N VAL A 223 -18.03 4.48 -10.03
CA VAL A 223 -16.84 3.64 -9.82
C VAL A 223 -17.28 2.36 -9.12
N SER A 224 -17.12 1.21 -9.76
CA SER A 224 -17.38 -0.11 -9.16
C SER A 224 -16.06 -0.82 -8.82
N THR A 225 -16.01 -1.42 -7.64
CA THR A 225 -14.92 -2.30 -7.20
C THR A 225 -15.17 -3.74 -7.64
N ARG A 226 -14.13 -4.58 -7.59
CA ARG A 226 -14.27 -6.05 -7.73
C ARG A 226 -15.15 -6.69 -6.65
N THR A 227 -15.33 -6.04 -5.50
CA THR A 227 -16.21 -6.48 -4.41
C THR A 227 -17.66 -5.99 -4.57
N ASN A 228 -18.04 -5.56 -5.79
CA ASN A 228 -19.37 -5.05 -6.13
C ASN A 228 -19.86 -3.85 -5.29
N ILE A 229 -18.94 -3.14 -4.61
CA ILE A 229 -19.21 -1.81 -4.04
C ILE A 229 -19.19 -0.81 -5.19
N THR A 230 -20.29 -0.08 -5.38
CA THR A 230 -20.47 0.92 -6.42
C THR A 230 -20.61 2.31 -5.80
N THR A 231 -19.73 3.23 -6.17
CA THR A 231 -19.90 4.66 -5.86
C THR A 231 -20.52 5.37 -7.06
N SER A 232 -21.72 5.91 -6.90
CA SER A 232 -22.48 6.62 -7.93
C SER A 232 -22.41 8.13 -7.72
N LEU A 233 -22.32 8.88 -8.82
CA LEU A 233 -22.21 10.33 -8.83
C LEU A 233 -23.49 10.95 -9.40
N VAL A 234 -24.09 11.89 -8.67
CA VAL A 234 -25.29 12.63 -9.08
C VAL A 234 -24.92 14.09 -9.31
N TYR A 235 -25.24 14.57 -10.51
CA TYR A 235 -25.03 15.95 -10.93
C TYR A 235 -26.34 16.73 -10.86
N SER A 236 -26.24 18.02 -10.59
CA SER A 236 -27.35 18.95 -10.61
C SER A 236 -28.01 19.06 -11.99
N ASP A 237 -29.30 19.32 -11.97
CA ASP A 237 -30.15 19.54 -13.13
C ASP A 237 -30.99 20.81 -12.93
N SER A 238 -31.96 21.06 -13.82
CA SER A 238 -32.87 22.22 -13.73
C SER A 238 -33.87 22.14 -12.57
N SER A 239 -33.97 21.02 -11.86
CA SER A 239 -34.81 20.85 -10.67
C SER A 239 -34.04 21.03 -9.35
N THR A 240 -32.71 21.05 -9.42
CA THR A 240 -31.84 21.21 -8.24
C THR A 240 -31.98 22.62 -7.66
N PRO A 241 -32.22 22.78 -6.35
CA PRO A 241 -32.32 24.11 -5.74
C PRO A 241 -31.05 24.93 -5.92
N SER A 242 -31.19 26.22 -6.22
CA SER A 242 -30.06 27.15 -6.40
C SER A 242 -29.21 27.35 -5.15
N SER A 243 -29.73 26.99 -3.97
CA SER A 243 -28.99 26.94 -2.69
C SER A 243 -28.07 25.72 -2.55
N VAL A 244 -28.20 24.72 -3.43
CA VAL A 244 -27.31 23.55 -3.52
C VAL A 244 -26.38 23.69 -4.72
N ALA A 245 -26.93 24.01 -5.89
CA ALA A 245 -26.17 24.25 -7.11
C ALA A 245 -26.80 25.39 -7.92
N PRO A 246 -26.07 26.48 -8.23
CA PRO A 246 -26.62 27.61 -8.99
C PRO A 246 -26.88 27.30 -10.46
N SER A 247 -26.35 26.19 -10.99
CA SER A 247 -26.52 25.75 -12.37
C SER A 247 -26.52 24.22 -12.46
N PRO A 248 -27.14 23.63 -13.51
CA PRO A 248 -26.97 22.22 -13.85
C PRO A 248 -25.50 21.82 -14.10
N GLY A 249 -25.21 20.53 -14.01
CA GLY A 249 -23.91 19.93 -14.37
C GLY A 249 -22.85 19.92 -13.27
N LEU A 250 -23.15 20.43 -12.08
CA LEU A 250 -22.26 20.41 -10.90
C LEU A 250 -22.50 19.13 -10.08
N LEU A 251 -21.44 18.47 -9.58
CA LEU A 251 -21.54 17.23 -8.80
C LEU A 251 -22.09 17.52 -7.40
N ILE A 252 -23.32 17.11 -7.10
CA ILE A 252 -24.00 17.43 -5.82
C ILE A 252 -24.02 16.26 -4.83
N SER A 253 -23.86 15.02 -5.27
CA SER A 253 -23.84 13.86 -4.39
C SER A 253 -22.91 12.75 -4.89
N ILE A 254 -22.19 12.15 -3.96
CA ILE A 254 -21.36 10.96 -4.15
C ILE A 254 -21.87 9.91 -3.16
N ARG A 255 -22.49 8.84 -3.66
CA ARG A 255 -23.12 7.79 -2.84
C ARG A 255 -22.45 6.45 -3.08
N GLN A 256 -21.87 5.86 -2.04
CA GLN A 256 -21.33 4.50 -2.06
C GLN A 256 -22.40 3.52 -1.59
N HIS A 257 -22.68 2.50 -2.41
CA HIS A 257 -23.59 1.40 -2.13
C HIS A 257 -22.88 0.06 -2.31
N ALA A 258 -22.99 -0.81 -1.33
CA ALA A 258 -22.56 -2.21 -1.45
C ALA A 258 -23.68 -3.09 -2.01
N ALA A 259 -23.39 -3.91 -3.03
CA ALA A 259 -24.34 -4.89 -3.54
C ALA A 259 -24.90 -5.80 -2.43
N LEU A 260 -26.20 -6.11 -2.49
CA LEU A 260 -26.94 -6.91 -1.51
C LEU A 260 -27.01 -6.30 -0.08
N SER A 261 -26.56 -5.06 0.13
CA SER A 261 -26.70 -4.36 1.41
C SER A 261 -28.01 -3.56 1.52
N ASN A 262 -28.36 -3.12 2.72
CA ASN A 262 -29.50 -2.24 2.96
C ASN A 262 -29.17 -0.81 2.50
N PRO A 263 -29.91 -0.20 1.54
CA PRO A 263 -29.61 1.14 1.05
C PRO A 263 -29.70 2.25 2.12
N ASN A 264 -30.29 1.98 3.28
CA ASN A 264 -30.34 2.92 4.41
C ASN A 264 -29.01 3.04 5.18
N ILE A 265 -28.02 2.18 4.88
CA ILE A 265 -26.64 2.30 5.39
C ILE A 265 -25.66 2.74 4.29
N ASP A 266 -26.15 3.38 3.22
CA ASP A 266 -25.28 3.90 2.16
C ASP A 266 -24.56 5.17 2.60
N LEU A 267 -23.25 5.20 2.40
CA LEU A 267 -22.43 6.37 2.68
C LEU A 267 -22.63 7.41 1.58
N THR A 268 -23.11 8.59 1.96
CA THR A 268 -23.34 9.70 1.03
C THR A 268 -22.59 10.95 1.46
N ILE A 269 -21.76 11.47 0.56
CA ILE A 269 -21.19 12.82 0.66
C ILE A 269 -22.08 13.75 -0.18
N LEU A 270 -22.46 14.90 0.39
CA LEU A 270 -23.21 15.95 -0.29
C LEU A 270 -22.33 17.18 -0.50
N LEU A 271 -22.44 17.80 -1.68
CA LEU A 271 -21.69 19.00 -2.07
C LEU A 271 -22.67 20.13 -2.40
N ALA A 272 -22.39 21.32 -1.88
CA ALA A 272 -23.12 22.54 -2.20
C ALA A 272 -22.18 23.64 -2.71
N TYR A 273 -22.67 24.47 -3.61
CA TYR A 273 -21.88 25.41 -4.41
C TYR A 273 -22.26 26.87 -4.15
N ASP A 274 -21.27 27.76 -4.25
CA ASP A 274 -21.49 29.21 -4.29
C ASP A 274 -21.91 29.69 -5.69
N SER A 275 -22.26 30.98 -5.79
CA SER A 275 -22.66 31.62 -7.05
C SER A 275 -21.58 31.68 -8.13
N HIS A 276 -20.33 31.31 -7.83
CA HIS A 276 -19.21 31.26 -8.78
C HIS A 276 -18.91 29.82 -9.24
N LEU A 277 -19.82 28.87 -8.96
CA LEU A 277 -19.71 27.45 -9.30
C LEU A 277 -18.59 26.72 -8.53
N ARG A 278 -18.20 27.23 -7.36
CA ARG A 278 -17.19 26.64 -6.47
C ARG A 278 -17.85 25.88 -5.33
N ILE A 279 -17.29 24.74 -4.90
CA ILE A 279 -17.81 23.97 -3.77
C ILE A 279 -17.66 24.82 -2.51
N ALA A 280 -18.75 25.32 -1.94
CA ALA A 280 -18.74 26.08 -0.69
C ALA A 280 -18.75 25.17 0.53
N GLN A 281 -19.39 23.99 0.41
CA GLN A 281 -19.62 23.07 1.52
C GLN A 281 -19.56 21.62 1.06
N MET A 282 -18.92 20.77 1.88
CA MET A 282 -19.02 19.32 1.83
C MET A 282 -19.63 18.83 3.14
N THR A 283 -20.63 17.95 3.05
CA THR A 283 -21.30 17.34 4.21
C THR A 283 -21.10 15.83 4.14
N ASP A 284 -20.58 15.26 5.22
CA ASP A 284 -20.22 13.84 5.29
C ASP A 284 -21.42 12.95 5.72
N PRO A 285 -21.29 11.60 5.67
CA PRO A 285 -22.33 10.66 6.09
C PRO A 285 -22.78 10.79 7.55
N THR A 286 -21.97 11.37 8.43
CA THR A 286 -22.35 11.64 9.83
C THR A 286 -23.21 12.90 9.98
N GLY A 287 -23.15 13.79 8.98
CA GLY A 287 -23.71 15.15 9.02
C GLY A 287 -22.68 16.21 9.43
N ALA A 288 -21.40 15.84 9.54
CA ALA A 288 -20.32 16.77 9.79
C ALA A 288 -20.04 17.62 8.54
N VAL A 289 -19.70 18.89 8.74
CA VAL A 289 -19.62 19.89 7.67
C VAL A 289 -18.21 20.45 7.56
N THR A 290 -17.65 20.39 6.37
CA THR A 290 -16.42 21.09 5.98
C THR A 290 -16.78 22.24 5.04
N GLN A 291 -16.26 23.43 5.30
CA GLN A 291 -16.54 24.64 4.50
C GLN A 291 -15.27 25.13 3.79
N TYR A 292 -15.42 25.56 2.55
CA TYR A 292 -14.33 26.02 1.69
C TYR A 292 -14.49 27.51 1.40
N GLY A 293 -13.44 28.28 1.67
CA GLY A 293 -13.40 29.73 1.47
C GLY A 293 -12.43 30.11 0.36
N TYR A 294 -12.82 31.12 -0.42
CA TYR A 294 -12.15 31.51 -1.66
C TYR A 294 -11.84 33.00 -1.72
N ASP A 295 -10.77 33.36 -2.43
CA ASP A 295 -10.49 34.75 -2.80
C ASP A 295 -11.24 35.19 -4.07
N THR A 296 -10.95 36.41 -4.52
CA THR A 296 -11.48 37.01 -5.76
C THR A 296 -10.91 36.41 -7.05
N HIS A 297 -9.86 35.59 -6.96
CA HIS A 297 -9.23 34.90 -8.09
C HIS A 297 -9.67 33.42 -8.19
N ASN A 298 -10.58 32.98 -7.31
CA ASN A 298 -11.04 31.59 -7.16
C ASN A 298 -9.98 30.62 -6.63
N ASN A 299 -8.97 31.14 -5.92
CA ASN A 299 -8.06 30.31 -5.13
C ASN A 299 -8.77 29.83 -3.85
N LEU A 300 -8.61 28.55 -3.51
CA LEU A 300 -9.03 28.02 -2.21
C LEU A 300 -8.09 28.57 -1.14
N VAL A 301 -8.55 29.51 -0.29
CA VAL A 301 -7.71 30.17 0.73
C VAL A 301 -7.93 29.64 2.15
N SER A 302 -9.06 28.96 2.41
CA SER A 302 -9.35 28.39 3.73
C SER A 302 -10.22 27.14 3.65
N VAL A 303 -9.98 26.19 4.54
CA VAL A 303 -10.85 25.04 4.81
C VAL A 303 -11.15 25.01 6.31
N ALA A 304 -12.41 25.22 6.65
CA ALA A 304 -12.91 25.11 8.02
C ALA A 304 -13.44 23.69 8.24
N LEU A 305 -12.86 23.00 9.22
CA LEU A 305 -13.13 21.61 9.56
C LEU A 305 -14.35 21.51 10.50
N PRO A 306 -14.93 20.30 10.70
CA PRO A 306 -16.11 20.12 11.54
C PRO A 306 -15.96 20.41 13.04
N ASP A 307 -14.74 20.66 13.54
CA ASP A 307 -14.46 21.13 14.90
C ASP A 307 -14.31 22.67 14.98
N GLY A 308 -14.45 23.38 13.86
CA GLY A 308 -14.26 24.82 13.73
C GLY A 308 -12.81 25.26 13.49
N ASN A 309 -11.84 24.35 13.51
CA ASN A 309 -10.45 24.68 13.19
C ASN A 309 -10.30 24.98 11.69
N VAL A 310 -9.41 25.93 11.35
CA VAL A 310 -9.29 26.45 9.98
C VAL A 310 -7.87 26.33 9.46
N ARG A 311 -7.70 25.51 8.44
CA ARG A 311 -6.48 25.38 7.65
C ARG A 311 -6.50 26.41 6.51
N ARG A 312 -5.37 27.03 6.18
CA ARG A 312 -5.31 28.13 5.20
C ARG A 312 -4.20 27.96 4.18
N TYR A 313 -4.44 28.55 3.00
CA TYR A 313 -3.58 28.50 1.82
C TYR A 313 -3.23 29.91 1.38
N VAL A 314 -1.95 30.13 1.10
CA VAL A 314 -1.35 31.45 0.94
C VAL A 314 -0.85 31.62 -0.48
N TYR A 315 -1.25 32.71 -1.15
CA TYR A 315 -1.00 33.00 -2.56
C TYR A 315 -0.34 34.38 -2.72
N ASP A 316 0.84 34.57 -2.12
CA ASP A 316 1.48 35.88 -2.01
C ASP A 316 2.27 36.31 -3.27
N ASP A 317 2.46 35.41 -4.25
CA ASP A 317 3.24 35.71 -5.44
C ASP A 317 2.47 36.57 -6.44
N LYS A 318 2.79 37.87 -6.45
CA LYS A 318 2.18 38.87 -7.34
C LYS A 318 2.40 38.59 -8.84
N ARG A 319 3.36 37.74 -9.22
CA ARG A 319 3.60 37.32 -10.61
C ARG A 319 2.65 36.19 -11.02
N PHE A 320 2.24 35.38 -10.04
CA PHE A 320 1.49 34.14 -10.23
C PHE A 320 0.37 34.04 -9.21
N LEU A 321 -0.69 34.84 -9.40
CA LEU A 321 -1.82 34.99 -8.45
C LEU A 321 -2.61 33.71 -8.13
N ALA A 322 -2.24 32.56 -8.68
CA ALA A 322 -2.86 31.26 -8.46
C ALA A 322 -1.84 30.13 -8.21
N VAL A 323 -0.64 30.44 -7.71
CA VAL A 323 0.30 29.43 -7.19
C VAL A 323 0.39 29.49 -5.67
N LEU A 324 0.33 28.32 -5.05
CA LEU A 324 0.38 28.16 -3.61
C LEU A 324 1.79 28.45 -3.07
N THR A 325 1.95 29.59 -2.41
CA THR A 325 3.20 29.99 -1.76
C THR A 325 3.34 29.47 -0.33
N GLY A 326 2.27 29.03 0.34
CA GLY A 326 2.39 28.47 1.69
C GLY A 326 1.12 27.86 2.26
N ILE A 327 1.30 27.02 3.29
CA ILE A 327 0.22 26.49 4.13
C ILE A 327 0.37 27.06 5.54
N ILE A 328 -0.74 27.55 6.09
CA ILE A 328 -0.89 27.86 7.50
C ILE A 328 -1.82 26.79 8.09
N ASP A 329 -1.33 26.11 9.12
CA ASP A 329 -2.08 25.09 9.82
C ASP A 329 -3.20 25.68 10.68
N GLU A 330 -3.96 24.78 11.27
CA GLU A 330 -5.06 25.04 12.18
C GLU A 330 -4.65 25.75 13.49
N SER A 331 -3.36 25.73 13.86
CA SER A 331 -2.83 26.52 14.99
C SER A 331 -2.58 27.99 14.63
N GLY A 332 -2.60 28.33 13.33
CA GLY A 332 -2.19 29.63 12.81
C GLY A 332 -0.71 29.72 12.45
N SER A 333 0.02 28.60 12.48
CA SER A 333 1.46 28.54 12.17
C SER A 333 1.69 28.23 10.69
N ARG A 334 2.61 28.94 10.02
CA ARG A 334 2.99 28.62 8.64
C ARG A 334 3.91 27.40 8.63
N VAL A 335 3.39 26.25 8.20
CA VAL A 335 4.08 24.95 8.23
C VAL A 335 4.87 24.64 6.94
N ALA A 336 4.53 25.30 5.83
CA ALA A 336 5.22 25.14 4.56
C ALA A 336 5.27 26.46 3.75
N THR A 337 6.33 26.62 2.96
CA THR A 337 6.60 27.75 2.08
C THR A 337 7.19 27.25 0.77
N TRP A 338 6.65 27.68 -0.37
CA TRP A 338 7.23 27.45 -1.70
C TRP A 338 7.60 28.79 -2.35
N THR A 339 8.77 28.85 -2.98
CA THR A 339 9.18 30.00 -3.82
C THR A 339 9.31 29.57 -5.28
N TYR A 340 9.02 30.48 -6.21
CA TYR A 340 8.92 30.17 -7.64
C TYR A 340 9.90 30.98 -8.51
N ASP A 341 10.43 30.36 -9.56
CA ASP A 341 11.14 31.08 -10.63
C ASP A 341 10.19 31.82 -11.59
N ALA A 342 10.72 32.45 -12.63
CA ALA A 342 9.92 33.17 -13.63
C ALA A 342 9.15 32.26 -14.61
N GLN A 343 9.31 30.93 -14.50
CA GLN A 343 8.57 29.92 -15.27
C GLN A 343 7.47 29.24 -14.43
N GLY A 344 7.33 29.60 -13.15
CA GLY A 344 6.36 29.02 -12.23
C GLY A 344 6.79 27.67 -11.66
N ARG A 345 8.10 27.36 -11.66
CA ARG A 345 8.69 26.14 -11.07
C ARG A 345 9.18 26.45 -9.66
N VAL A 346 9.00 25.52 -8.71
CA VAL A 346 9.47 25.71 -7.32
C VAL A 346 11.00 25.69 -7.25
N THR A 347 11.61 26.77 -6.78
CA THR A 347 13.06 26.86 -6.51
C THR A 347 13.43 26.58 -5.06
N ALA A 348 12.49 26.69 -4.12
CA ALA A 348 12.72 26.32 -2.73
C ALA A 348 11.44 25.85 -2.05
N VAL A 349 11.60 24.89 -1.15
CA VAL A 349 10.63 24.51 -0.12
C VAL A 349 11.24 24.80 1.24
N SER A 350 10.46 25.38 2.15
CA SER A 350 10.92 25.71 3.51
C SER A 350 9.86 25.49 4.57
N HIS A 351 10.28 24.87 5.67
CA HIS A 351 9.50 24.53 6.85
C HIS A 351 10.08 25.19 8.11
N PRO A 352 9.30 25.29 9.21
CA PRO A 352 9.83 25.73 10.51
C PRO A 352 10.96 24.84 11.03
N ASP A 353 10.86 23.54 10.76
CA ASP A 353 11.94 22.58 10.92
C ASP A 353 12.81 22.58 9.65
N THR A 354 14.03 23.12 9.78
CA THR A 354 14.92 23.33 8.63
C THR A 354 15.53 22.07 8.05
N THR A 355 15.39 20.91 8.71
CA THR A 355 15.94 19.63 8.20
C THR A 355 15.24 19.17 6.91
N ARG A 356 13.98 19.59 6.72
CA ARG A 356 13.17 19.26 5.54
C ARG A 356 13.24 20.31 4.42
N ASN A 357 14.12 21.31 4.55
CA ASN A 357 14.24 22.37 3.54
C ASN A 357 14.97 21.85 2.30
N VAL A 358 14.45 22.20 1.12
CA VAL A 358 15.02 21.78 -0.18
C VAL A 358 15.14 22.98 -1.10
N GLN A 359 16.29 23.14 -1.75
CA GLN A 359 16.51 24.06 -2.86
C GLN A 359 16.53 23.29 -4.18
N LEU A 360 16.05 23.90 -5.27
CA LEU A 360 16.04 23.33 -6.61
C LEU A 360 16.57 24.36 -7.61
N ASP A 361 17.70 24.04 -8.25
CA ASP A 361 18.27 24.80 -9.36
C ASP A 361 18.06 24.06 -10.69
N TYR A 362 17.60 24.77 -11.72
CA TYR A 362 17.11 24.17 -12.96
C TYR A 362 18.00 24.47 -14.16
N GLY A 363 18.65 23.43 -14.69
CA GLY A 363 19.36 23.46 -15.96
C GLY A 363 18.46 23.12 -17.16
N SER A 364 19.09 23.05 -18.33
CA SER A 364 18.43 22.63 -19.58
C SER A 364 18.23 21.11 -19.60
N GLY A 365 17.09 20.64 -19.10
CA GLY A 365 16.78 19.21 -18.98
C GLY A 365 17.36 18.54 -17.73
N SER A 366 17.81 19.34 -16.75
CA SER A 366 18.37 18.85 -15.49
C SER A 366 17.95 19.71 -14.30
N THR A 367 18.09 19.15 -13.10
CA THR A 367 17.78 19.82 -11.84
C THR A 367 18.79 19.40 -10.78
N THR A 368 19.38 20.36 -10.07
CA THR A 368 20.16 20.11 -8.86
C THR A 368 19.29 20.42 -7.66
N LEU A 369 18.99 19.39 -6.88
CA LEU A 369 18.39 19.51 -5.55
C LEU A 369 19.50 19.72 -4.51
N THR A 370 19.21 20.47 -3.46
CA THR A 370 20.08 20.58 -2.28
C THR A 370 19.23 20.60 -1.01
N ASP A 371 19.50 19.67 -0.10
CA ASP A 371 18.81 19.48 1.19
C ASP A 371 19.82 19.36 2.34
N SER A 372 19.38 18.92 3.53
CA SER A 372 20.27 18.72 4.69
C SER A 372 21.23 17.53 4.56
N LYS A 373 21.04 16.66 3.56
CA LYS A 373 21.83 15.44 3.28
C LYS A 373 22.86 15.68 2.17
N GLY A 374 22.67 16.73 1.37
CA GLY A 374 23.62 17.23 0.39
C GLY A 374 22.95 17.59 -0.93
N PHE A 375 23.65 17.38 -2.04
CA PHE A 375 23.11 17.62 -3.37
C PHE A 375 22.69 16.32 -4.08
N THR A 376 21.64 16.42 -4.89
CA THR A 376 21.25 15.40 -5.88
C THR A 376 21.00 16.07 -7.23
N PHE A 377 21.83 15.77 -8.22
CA PHE A 377 21.65 16.17 -9.61
C PHE A 377 20.85 15.12 -10.37
N LEU A 378 19.78 15.55 -11.04
CA LEU A 378 18.96 14.74 -11.93
C LEU A 378 19.08 15.28 -13.35
N ALA A 379 19.33 14.40 -14.33
CA ALA A 379 19.03 14.71 -15.74
C ALA A 379 17.74 14.00 -16.14
N SER A 380 16.97 14.57 -17.07
CA SER A 380 15.69 14.04 -17.49
C SER A 380 15.44 14.22 -19.00
N SER A 381 14.55 13.41 -19.56
CA SER A 381 14.20 13.42 -20.98
C SER A 381 12.73 13.08 -21.21
N LEU A 382 12.16 13.60 -22.30
CA LEU A 382 10.78 13.31 -22.67
C LEU A 382 10.67 11.89 -23.24
N ILE A 383 10.04 10.99 -22.48
CA ILE A 383 9.91 9.56 -22.81
C ILE A 383 8.46 9.14 -22.61
N ALA A 384 7.85 8.54 -23.64
CA ALA A 384 6.42 8.24 -23.69
C ALA A 384 5.52 9.46 -23.38
N GLY A 385 5.94 10.65 -23.83
CA GLY A 385 5.23 11.91 -23.64
C GLY A 385 5.38 12.57 -22.27
N MET A 386 6.17 12.00 -21.35
CA MET A 386 6.34 12.45 -19.97
C MET A 386 7.81 12.69 -19.62
N GLN A 387 8.12 13.61 -18.69
CA GLN A 387 9.51 14.04 -18.42
C GLN A 387 10.17 13.15 -17.36
N ARG A 388 10.97 12.17 -17.79
CA ARG A 388 11.48 11.07 -16.93
C ARG A 388 12.97 11.21 -16.61
N PRO A 389 13.44 10.76 -15.43
CA PRO A 389 14.85 10.84 -15.06
C PRO A 389 15.69 9.85 -15.90
N THR A 390 16.91 10.24 -16.25
CA THR A 390 17.87 9.43 -17.01
C THR A 390 19.24 9.32 -16.33
N VAL A 391 19.61 10.29 -15.50
CA VAL A 391 20.84 10.32 -14.69
C VAL A 391 20.48 10.77 -13.28
N ILE A 392 21.10 10.16 -12.26
CA ILE A 392 20.94 10.49 -10.84
C ILE A 392 22.33 10.52 -10.22
N ASN A 393 22.92 11.70 -10.03
CA ASN A 393 24.20 11.86 -9.34
C ASN A 393 23.96 12.49 -7.98
N SER A 394 24.65 12.03 -6.94
CA SER A 394 24.44 12.45 -5.55
C SER A 394 25.76 12.50 -4.79
N THR A 395 25.72 12.98 -3.55
CA THR A 395 26.85 12.85 -2.61
C THR A 395 27.29 11.40 -2.37
N LEU A 396 26.41 10.42 -2.61
CA LEU A 396 26.71 8.99 -2.51
C LEU A 396 27.35 8.38 -3.79
N GLY A 397 27.35 9.12 -4.91
CA GLY A 397 27.92 8.72 -6.19
C GLY A 397 26.95 8.85 -7.37
N ASN A 398 27.31 8.24 -8.50
CA ASN A 398 26.64 8.42 -9.80
C ASN A 398 25.76 7.23 -10.17
N GLY A 399 24.60 7.53 -10.77
CA GLY A 399 23.56 6.57 -11.12
C GLY A 399 22.87 6.93 -12.45
N ALA A 400 22.17 5.96 -13.02
CA ALA A 400 21.54 6.06 -14.34
C ALA A 400 20.20 5.36 -14.36
N VAL A 401 19.28 5.82 -15.22
CA VAL A 401 17.94 5.24 -15.37
C VAL A 401 17.64 5.10 -16.86
N THR A 402 17.18 3.94 -17.30
CA THR A 402 16.77 3.70 -18.68
C THR A 402 15.33 3.22 -18.77
N TRP A 403 14.68 3.55 -19.88
CA TRP A 403 13.27 3.31 -20.12
C TRP A 403 13.08 2.73 -21.51
N ASP A 404 12.01 1.96 -21.72
CA ASP A 404 11.59 1.59 -23.08
C ASP A 404 10.75 2.69 -23.75
N ALA A 405 10.41 2.49 -25.02
CA ALA A 405 9.62 3.43 -25.81
C ALA A 405 8.20 3.69 -25.26
N SER A 406 7.70 2.80 -24.40
CA SER A 406 6.40 2.90 -23.72
C SER A 406 6.51 3.50 -22.31
N GLY A 407 7.70 3.92 -21.88
CA GLY A 407 7.90 4.52 -20.56
C GLY A 407 7.83 3.50 -19.41
N ARG A 408 8.19 2.24 -19.65
CA ARG A 408 8.43 1.24 -18.61
C ARG A 408 9.90 1.26 -18.23
N LEU A 409 10.21 1.06 -16.94
CA LEU A 409 11.56 1.14 -16.39
C LEU A 409 12.36 -0.09 -16.82
N MET A 410 13.50 0.09 -17.49
CA MET A 410 14.33 -1.02 -17.98
C MET A 410 15.54 -1.27 -17.07
N THR A 411 16.25 -0.22 -16.69
CA THR A 411 17.35 -0.29 -15.72
C THR A 411 17.33 0.92 -14.79
N GLN A 412 17.83 0.71 -13.58
CA GLN A 412 18.14 1.74 -12.60
C GLN A 412 19.50 1.40 -11.97
N THR A 413 20.32 2.40 -11.73
CA THR A 413 21.51 2.33 -10.88
C THR A 413 21.49 3.59 -10.02
N SER A 414 21.63 3.41 -8.72
CA SER A 414 21.65 4.49 -7.74
C SER A 414 23.10 4.89 -7.41
N GLY A 415 23.28 6.04 -6.74
CA GLY A 415 24.60 6.63 -6.54
C GLY A 415 25.61 5.72 -5.83
N ASN A 416 25.14 4.86 -4.91
CA ASN A 416 25.98 3.93 -4.15
C ASN A 416 26.44 2.68 -4.96
N GLY A 417 25.99 2.54 -6.21
CA GLY A 417 26.27 1.39 -7.08
C GLY A 417 25.22 0.27 -7.06
N ASP A 418 24.24 0.31 -6.16
CA ASP A 418 23.12 -0.62 -6.17
C ASP A 418 22.24 -0.36 -7.42
N GLY A 419 21.83 -1.42 -8.11
CA GLY A 419 21.06 -1.32 -9.34
C GLY A 419 19.97 -2.37 -9.49
N ALA A 420 19.00 -2.08 -10.35
CA ALA A 420 17.91 -2.96 -10.72
C ALA A 420 17.76 -3.02 -12.25
N THR A 421 17.39 -4.18 -12.79
CA THR A 421 16.93 -4.31 -14.18
C THR A 421 15.60 -5.03 -14.22
N TYR A 422 14.77 -4.71 -15.21
CA TYR A 422 13.42 -5.24 -15.34
C TYR A 422 13.18 -5.73 -16.77
N THR A 423 12.40 -6.80 -16.91
CA THR A 423 11.88 -7.26 -18.21
C THR A 423 10.37 -7.35 -18.17
N TYR A 424 9.75 -7.21 -19.34
CA TYR A 424 8.31 -7.25 -19.54
C TYR A 424 7.95 -8.26 -20.62
N ASP A 425 6.71 -8.74 -20.63
CA ASP A 425 6.16 -9.46 -21.79
C ASP A 425 5.62 -8.49 -22.87
N ASP A 426 5.15 -9.05 -23.99
CA ASP A 426 4.57 -8.26 -25.09
C ASP A 426 3.32 -7.47 -24.69
N SER A 427 2.59 -7.93 -23.66
CA SER A 427 1.48 -7.20 -23.03
C SER A 427 1.94 -6.07 -22.10
N GLY A 428 3.24 -5.98 -21.81
CA GLY A 428 3.86 -4.96 -20.96
C GLY A 428 3.85 -5.24 -19.48
N ARG A 429 3.60 -6.48 -19.07
CA ARG A 429 3.53 -6.91 -17.67
C ARG A 429 4.91 -7.34 -17.20
N PRO A 430 5.35 -6.98 -15.98
CA PRO A 430 6.69 -7.31 -15.50
C PRO A 430 6.88 -8.83 -15.36
N THR A 431 7.90 -9.39 -16.01
CA THR A 431 8.22 -10.83 -16.00
C THR A 431 9.47 -11.15 -15.18
N LYS A 432 10.37 -10.19 -15.00
CA LYS A 432 11.59 -10.37 -14.20
C LYS A 432 12.04 -9.05 -13.60
N SER A 433 12.61 -9.12 -12.40
CA SER A 433 13.47 -8.08 -11.85
C SER A 433 14.79 -8.69 -11.36
N VAL A 434 15.90 -8.01 -11.59
CA VAL A 434 17.23 -8.38 -11.08
C VAL A 434 17.77 -7.21 -10.29
N MET A 435 17.79 -7.32 -8.97
CA MET A 435 18.49 -6.36 -8.10
C MET A 435 19.92 -6.83 -7.86
N THR A 436 20.87 -5.92 -7.98
CA THR A 436 22.30 -6.14 -7.71
C THR A 436 22.72 -5.10 -6.70
N THR A 437 23.20 -5.55 -5.55
CA THR A 437 23.66 -4.68 -4.46
C THR A 437 25.05 -5.09 -4.00
N ALA A 438 25.69 -4.28 -3.15
CA ALA A 438 26.90 -4.69 -2.44
C ALA A 438 26.70 -5.99 -1.60
N SER A 439 25.45 -6.32 -1.21
CA SER A 439 25.10 -7.55 -0.49
C SER A 439 24.89 -8.77 -1.39
N GLY A 440 24.92 -8.61 -2.71
CA GLY A 440 24.72 -9.67 -3.70
C GLY A 440 23.55 -9.42 -4.65
N ILE A 441 23.16 -10.48 -5.36
CA ILE A 441 22.10 -10.45 -6.39
C ILE A 441 20.83 -11.08 -5.86
N ALA A 442 19.70 -10.41 -6.09
CA ALA A 442 18.35 -10.90 -5.85
C ALA A 442 17.54 -10.83 -7.15
N VAL A 443 17.22 -12.00 -7.71
CA VAL A 443 16.38 -12.15 -8.90
C VAL A 443 14.99 -12.59 -8.49
N THR A 444 14.00 -12.00 -9.15
CA THR A 444 12.60 -12.34 -9.03
C THR A 444 12.03 -12.55 -10.43
N SER A 445 11.25 -13.62 -10.62
CA SER A 445 10.63 -13.95 -11.91
C SER A 445 9.13 -14.24 -11.73
N ILE A 446 8.31 -13.82 -12.70
CA ILE A 446 6.84 -13.91 -12.65
C ILE A 446 6.33 -14.63 -13.92
N ARG A 447 5.53 -15.68 -13.72
CA ARG A 447 4.62 -16.26 -14.72
C ARG A 447 3.21 -15.78 -14.39
N TYR A 448 2.44 -15.39 -15.41
CA TYR A 448 1.05 -14.96 -15.26
C TYR A 448 0.07 -16.13 -15.46
N ALA A 449 -1.14 -16.03 -14.90
CA ALA A 449 -2.19 -17.03 -15.00
C ALA A 449 -2.88 -17.06 -16.38
N ASP A 450 -2.91 -15.92 -17.07
CA ASP A 450 -3.42 -15.76 -18.43
C ASP A 450 -2.60 -14.72 -19.22
N ALA A 451 -3.04 -14.38 -20.44
CA ALA A 451 -2.33 -13.46 -21.34
C ALA A 451 -2.66 -11.96 -21.15
N THR A 452 -3.64 -11.63 -20.31
CA THR A 452 -4.30 -10.31 -20.25
C THR A 452 -4.32 -9.67 -18.87
N SER A 453 -4.44 -10.46 -17.80
CA SER A 453 -4.50 -9.96 -16.42
C SER A 453 -3.12 -9.68 -15.82
N LEU A 454 -3.08 -9.08 -14.63
CA LEU A 454 -1.86 -8.95 -13.82
C LEU A 454 -1.73 -10.07 -12.77
N LEU A 455 -2.45 -11.19 -12.92
CA LEU A 455 -2.52 -12.25 -11.91
C LEU A 455 -1.34 -13.23 -12.05
N PRO A 456 -0.40 -13.30 -11.09
CA PRO A 456 0.73 -14.22 -11.18
C PRO A 456 0.31 -15.66 -10.88
N SER A 457 0.57 -16.62 -11.76
CA SER A 457 0.38 -18.06 -11.49
C SER A 457 1.52 -18.63 -10.65
N LEU A 458 2.76 -18.24 -10.94
CA LEU A 458 3.95 -18.65 -10.24
C LEU A 458 4.95 -17.49 -10.12
N ILE A 459 5.45 -17.31 -8.92
CA ILE A 459 6.50 -16.36 -8.57
C ILE A 459 7.71 -17.13 -8.08
N ALA A 460 8.88 -16.83 -8.62
CA ALA A 460 10.17 -17.25 -8.08
C ALA A 460 10.89 -16.05 -7.46
N SER A 461 11.53 -16.28 -6.31
CA SER A 461 12.18 -15.26 -5.48
C SER A 461 13.38 -15.87 -4.74
N PRO A 462 14.27 -15.04 -4.16
CA PRO A 462 15.43 -15.54 -3.42
C PRO A 462 15.03 -16.47 -2.25
N GLY A 463 15.31 -17.76 -2.40
CA GLY A 463 15.04 -18.82 -1.42
C GLY A 463 13.64 -19.44 -1.44
N TRP A 464 12.73 -18.99 -2.31
CA TRP A 464 11.36 -19.52 -2.35
C TRP A 464 10.65 -19.35 -3.71
N MET A 465 9.71 -20.25 -3.97
CA MET A 465 8.69 -20.09 -5.00
C MET A 465 7.31 -20.03 -4.35
N ARG A 466 6.42 -19.21 -4.91
CA ARG A 466 5.01 -19.16 -4.52
C ARG A 466 4.12 -19.27 -5.74
N SER A 467 3.27 -20.30 -5.76
CA SER A 467 2.18 -20.42 -6.72
C SER A 467 0.88 -19.89 -6.15
N TYR A 468 0.04 -19.39 -7.04
CA TYR A 468 -1.31 -18.91 -6.75
C TYR A 468 -2.26 -19.63 -7.68
N VAL A 469 -3.44 -19.96 -7.16
CA VAL A 469 -4.53 -20.47 -7.96
C VAL A 469 -5.69 -19.52 -7.88
N TYR A 470 -6.19 -19.17 -9.06
CA TYR A 470 -7.36 -18.35 -9.26
C TYR A 470 -8.45 -19.14 -9.94
N ASP A 471 -9.61 -18.56 -9.86
CA ASP A 471 -10.84 -18.85 -10.56
C ASP A 471 -11.02 -17.91 -11.80
N SER A 472 -12.25 -17.73 -12.30
CA SER A 472 -12.60 -16.82 -13.42
C SER A 472 -12.80 -15.33 -13.09
N ASN A 473 -13.18 -14.98 -11.87
CA ASN A 473 -13.31 -13.58 -11.45
C ASN A 473 -11.90 -13.07 -11.03
N GLY A 474 -11.10 -13.92 -10.37
CA GLY A 474 -9.65 -13.74 -10.13
C GLY A 474 -9.13 -13.86 -8.69
N ASN A 475 -9.79 -14.51 -7.72
CA ASN A 475 -9.35 -14.67 -6.32
C ASN A 475 -8.39 -15.80 -6.24
N VAL A 476 -7.35 -15.53 -5.49
CA VAL A 476 -6.54 -16.51 -4.83
C VAL A 476 -7.44 -17.43 -3.99
N THR A 477 -7.87 -18.56 -4.56
CA THR A 477 -8.54 -19.66 -3.85
C THR A 477 -7.52 -20.57 -3.19
N GLY A 478 -6.26 -20.53 -3.65
CA GLY A 478 -5.14 -21.12 -2.94
C GLY A 478 -3.80 -20.44 -3.19
N ILE A 479 -2.92 -20.54 -2.20
CA ILE A 479 -1.49 -20.16 -2.27
C ILE A 479 -0.68 -21.36 -1.82
N SER A 480 0.46 -21.60 -2.48
CA SER A 480 1.45 -22.56 -2.03
C SER A 480 2.84 -21.93 -2.01
N GLU A 481 3.53 -22.00 -0.87
CA GLU A 481 4.90 -21.54 -0.67
C GLU A 481 5.84 -22.75 -0.55
N LEU A 482 6.84 -22.81 -1.43
CA LEU A 482 7.90 -23.81 -1.42
C LEU A 482 9.24 -23.12 -1.18
N SER A 483 10.04 -23.66 -0.25
CA SER A 483 11.44 -23.24 -0.11
C SER A 483 12.29 -23.83 -1.23
N THR A 484 13.19 -23.04 -1.80
CA THR A 484 14.11 -23.47 -2.86
C THR A 484 15.56 -23.41 -2.42
N ASP A 485 16.41 -24.22 -3.06
CA ASP A 485 17.87 -24.16 -2.91
C ASP A 485 18.52 -22.93 -3.57
N ASP A 486 17.73 -22.12 -4.30
CA ASP A 486 18.17 -20.89 -4.95
C ASP A 486 18.01 -19.66 -4.05
N SER A 487 18.95 -19.47 -3.12
CA SER A 487 19.02 -18.29 -2.25
C SER A 487 19.17 -16.94 -2.96
N THR A 488 19.31 -16.92 -4.30
CA THR A 488 19.46 -15.70 -5.11
C THR A 488 18.30 -15.48 -6.09
N GLY A 489 17.48 -16.50 -6.35
CA GLY A 489 16.42 -16.50 -7.36
C GLY A 489 16.92 -16.52 -8.82
N VAL A 490 18.24 -16.65 -9.05
CA VAL A 490 18.87 -16.58 -10.39
C VAL A 490 18.44 -17.72 -11.32
N ARG A 491 18.20 -18.92 -10.79
CA ARG A 491 17.59 -20.07 -11.50
C ARG A 491 16.09 -19.87 -11.70
N GLY A 492 15.45 -19.05 -10.87
CA GLY A 492 14.03 -18.71 -11.00
C GLY A 492 13.15 -19.96 -10.92
N PHE A 493 12.47 -20.29 -12.02
CA PHE A 493 11.59 -21.46 -12.10
C PHE A 493 12.35 -22.80 -12.24
N ASP A 494 13.64 -22.77 -12.58
CA ASP A 494 14.50 -23.95 -12.65
C ASP A 494 15.15 -24.30 -11.28
N ALA A 495 14.74 -23.62 -10.20
CA ALA A 495 15.25 -23.84 -8.85
C ALA A 495 14.71 -25.15 -8.24
N SER A 496 15.54 -25.86 -7.46
CA SER A 496 15.14 -27.12 -6.83
C SER A 496 14.34 -26.83 -5.56
N THR A 497 13.16 -27.44 -5.45
CA THR A 497 12.23 -27.33 -4.32
C THR A 497 12.54 -28.33 -3.19
N ALA A 498 13.78 -28.77 -3.05
CA ALA A 498 14.17 -29.88 -2.17
C ALA A 498 13.88 -29.65 -0.67
N GLY A 499 13.66 -28.41 -0.23
CA GLY A 499 13.22 -28.07 1.13
C GLY A 499 11.73 -28.31 1.41
N GLY A 500 10.97 -28.75 0.42
CA GLY A 500 9.55 -29.07 0.54
C GLY A 500 8.60 -27.86 0.52
N GLN A 501 7.31 -28.18 0.43
CA GLN A 501 6.22 -27.22 0.47
C GLN A 501 5.97 -26.82 1.93
N GLN A 502 6.36 -25.59 2.28
CA GLN A 502 6.42 -25.12 3.67
C GLN A 502 5.05 -24.65 4.16
N ARG A 503 4.31 -23.90 3.34
CA ARG A 503 2.98 -23.38 3.71
C ARG A 503 1.99 -23.44 2.56
N THR A 504 0.74 -23.74 2.86
CA THR A 504 -0.38 -23.63 1.92
C THR A 504 -1.58 -22.95 2.55
N TYR A 505 -2.35 -22.29 1.69
CA TYR A 505 -3.56 -21.57 2.05
C TYR A 505 -4.68 -22.01 1.11
N GLY A 506 -5.88 -22.19 1.65
CA GLY A 506 -7.12 -22.36 0.89
C GLY A 506 -8.15 -21.33 1.33
N MET A 507 -8.83 -20.69 0.38
CA MET A 507 -9.75 -19.58 0.62
C MET A 507 -11.03 -19.73 -0.20
N THR A 508 -12.17 -19.34 0.38
CA THR A 508 -13.45 -19.23 -0.35
C THR A 508 -14.12 -17.90 -0.04
N TYR A 509 -14.97 -17.47 -0.97
CA TYR A 509 -15.55 -16.15 -1.01
C TYR A 509 -17.00 -16.26 -1.50
N ASP A 510 -17.81 -15.25 -1.24
CA ASP A 510 -19.19 -15.17 -1.71
C ASP A 510 -19.31 -14.63 -3.15
N SER A 511 -20.55 -14.55 -3.66
CA SER A 511 -20.91 -13.96 -4.96
C SER A 511 -20.68 -12.44 -5.06
N THR A 512 -20.49 -11.76 -3.92
CA THR A 512 -20.04 -10.37 -3.84
C THR A 512 -18.53 -10.25 -3.66
N ASN A 513 -17.82 -11.38 -3.82
CA ASN A 513 -16.39 -11.46 -3.93
C ASN A 513 -15.62 -11.19 -2.63
N LEU A 514 -16.31 -11.25 -1.49
CA LEU A 514 -15.75 -11.04 -0.16
C LEU A 514 -15.36 -12.37 0.49
N LEU A 515 -14.25 -12.37 1.24
CA LEU A 515 -13.71 -13.57 1.88
C LEU A 515 -14.68 -14.10 2.95
N GLN A 516 -15.05 -15.37 2.84
CA GLN A 516 -15.96 -16.07 3.77
C GLN A 516 -15.22 -17.11 4.61
N PHE A 517 -14.15 -17.70 4.08
CA PHE A 517 -13.37 -18.72 4.76
C PHE A 517 -11.91 -18.72 4.30
N ALA A 518 -11.00 -19.02 5.24
CA ALA A 518 -9.61 -19.34 4.93
C ALA A 518 -9.11 -20.48 5.82
N GLN A 519 -8.18 -21.30 5.33
CA GLN A 519 -7.42 -22.24 6.15
C GLN A 519 -5.95 -22.27 5.74
N MET A 520 -5.07 -22.51 6.71
CA MET A 520 -3.63 -22.56 6.54
C MET A 520 -3.06 -23.89 7.03
N TYR A 521 -2.12 -24.43 6.27
CA TYR A 521 -1.29 -25.56 6.66
C TYR A 521 0.18 -25.16 6.63
N GLU A 522 0.93 -25.52 7.66
CA GLU A 522 2.39 -25.41 7.69
C GLU A 522 2.99 -26.82 7.79
N ASN A 523 3.93 -27.15 6.90
CA ASN A 523 4.55 -28.48 6.78
C ASN A 523 3.55 -29.65 6.77
N GLY A 524 2.37 -29.40 6.19
CA GLY A 524 1.28 -30.39 6.07
C GLY A 524 0.39 -30.55 7.32
N VAL A 525 0.61 -29.76 8.37
CA VAL A 525 -0.23 -29.68 9.58
C VAL A 525 -1.14 -28.45 9.48
N LYS A 526 -2.45 -28.60 9.75
CA LYS A 526 -3.38 -27.46 9.82
C LYS A 526 -3.04 -26.60 11.04
N THR A 527 -2.71 -25.33 10.81
CA THR A 527 -2.32 -24.36 11.85
C THR A 527 -3.33 -23.25 12.04
N GLY A 528 -4.19 -22.99 11.04
CA GLY A 528 -5.29 -22.03 11.14
C GLY A 528 -6.48 -22.41 10.28
N GLU A 529 -7.67 -22.05 10.75
CA GLU A 529 -8.93 -22.22 10.03
C GLU A 529 -9.91 -21.15 10.51
N TRP A 530 -10.27 -20.24 9.62
CA TRP A 530 -11.03 -19.04 9.92
C TRP A 530 -12.30 -18.97 9.09
N PHE A 531 -13.41 -18.66 9.77
CA PHE A 531 -14.65 -18.22 9.14
C PHE A 531 -14.80 -16.72 9.34
N TYR A 532 -15.25 -16.03 8.29
CA TYR A 532 -15.47 -14.59 8.29
C TYR A 532 -16.95 -14.30 8.00
N THR A 533 -17.52 -13.38 8.75
CA THR A 533 -18.72 -12.66 8.36
C THR A 533 -18.30 -11.23 8.08
N VAL A 534 -18.49 -10.81 6.85
CA VAL A 534 -18.21 -9.50 6.30
C VAL A 534 -19.54 -8.91 5.84
N ASP A 535 -19.77 -7.62 6.05
CA ASP A 535 -20.90 -6.96 5.40
C ASP A 535 -20.52 -6.56 3.95
N GLY A 536 -21.50 -6.12 3.17
CA GLY A 536 -21.30 -5.82 1.75
C GLY A 536 -20.22 -4.75 1.46
N TYR A 537 -19.85 -3.91 2.43
CA TYR A 537 -18.77 -2.93 2.28
C TYR A 537 -17.37 -3.55 2.47
N GLY A 538 -17.29 -4.87 2.63
CA GLY A 538 -16.09 -5.63 2.98
C GLY A 538 -15.74 -5.55 4.47
N SER A 539 -16.41 -4.67 5.21
CA SER A 539 -16.20 -4.42 6.63
C SER A 539 -16.42 -5.69 7.47
N LEU A 540 -15.37 -6.13 8.17
CA LEU A 540 -15.46 -7.29 9.06
C LEU A 540 -16.52 -7.09 10.15
N ARG A 541 -17.44 -8.05 10.24
CA ARG A 541 -18.48 -8.18 11.29
C ARG A 541 -18.17 -9.27 12.29
N GLN A 542 -17.59 -10.38 11.85
CA GLN A 542 -17.16 -11.47 12.70
C GLN A 542 -15.96 -12.22 12.09
N SER A 543 -14.97 -12.57 12.90
CA SER A 543 -14.01 -13.64 12.62
C SER A 543 -14.20 -14.77 13.64
N MET A 544 -13.95 -16.00 13.22
CA MET A 544 -13.92 -17.18 14.08
C MET A 544 -12.72 -18.04 13.70
N ASP A 545 -11.72 -18.13 14.57
CA ASP A 545 -10.63 -19.09 14.46
C ASP A 545 -11.06 -20.41 15.12
N ARG A 546 -11.25 -21.45 14.31
CA ARG A 546 -11.69 -22.78 14.76
C ARG A 546 -10.57 -23.64 15.32
N THR A 547 -9.29 -23.33 15.09
CA THR A 547 -8.18 -24.07 15.73
C THR A 547 -7.94 -23.56 17.15
N LYS A 548 -8.17 -22.27 17.41
CA LYS A 548 -8.13 -21.66 18.76
C LYS A 548 -9.46 -21.65 19.49
N GLY A 549 -10.58 -21.80 18.78
CA GLY A 549 -11.94 -21.66 19.34
C GLY A 549 -12.31 -20.21 19.69
N THR A 550 -11.63 -19.22 19.10
CA THR A 550 -11.84 -17.80 19.40
C THR A 550 -12.78 -17.15 18.38
N VAL A 551 -13.56 -16.17 18.84
CA VAL A 551 -14.48 -15.37 18.01
C VAL A 551 -14.23 -13.91 18.30
N GLN A 552 -14.25 -13.06 17.29
CA GLN A 552 -14.27 -11.61 17.46
C GLN A 552 -15.32 -10.99 16.56
N ARG A 553 -15.97 -9.92 17.00
CA ARG A 553 -17.05 -9.25 16.27
C ARG A 553 -16.92 -7.73 16.30
N THR A 554 -17.31 -7.09 15.21
CA THR A 554 -17.62 -5.65 15.17
C THR A 554 -19.14 -5.51 15.24
N ALA A 555 -19.67 -5.42 16.45
CA ALA A 555 -21.10 -5.45 16.70
C ALA A 555 -21.80 -4.18 16.18
N VAL A 556 -21.20 -3.01 16.40
CA VAL A 556 -21.81 -1.71 16.07
C VAL A 556 -20.82 -0.80 15.36
N ARG A 557 -21.30 -0.08 14.35
CA ARG A 557 -20.59 0.95 13.60
C ARG A 557 -21.40 2.25 13.62
N ASP A 558 -20.73 3.40 13.48
CA ASP A 558 -21.39 4.70 13.31
C ASP A 558 -21.82 4.96 11.86
N LYS A 559 -22.37 6.16 11.59
CA LYS A 559 -22.83 6.57 10.25
C LYS A 559 -21.71 6.72 9.21
N ALA A 560 -20.45 6.82 9.62
CA ALA A 560 -19.30 6.76 8.73
C ALA A 560 -18.69 5.34 8.68
N HIS A 561 -19.45 4.33 9.13
CA HIS A 561 -19.04 2.93 9.24
C HIS A 561 -17.83 2.66 10.15
N ARG A 562 -17.43 3.60 11.00
CA ARG A 562 -16.34 3.39 11.96
C ARG A 562 -16.85 2.49 13.09
N ALA A 563 -16.07 1.47 13.46
CA ALA A 563 -16.40 0.56 14.56
C ALA A 563 -16.55 1.35 15.87
N ILE A 564 -17.65 1.17 16.60
CA ILE A 564 -17.86 1.79 17.94
C ILE A 564 -18.11 0.75 19.05
N VAL A 565 -18.41 -0.50 18.68
CA VAL A 565 -18.41 -1.65 19.59
C VAL A 565 -17.75 -2.83 18.89
N ILE A 566 -16.67 -3.32 19.48
CA ILE A 566 -15.97 -4.55 19.14
C ILE A 566 -16.10 -5.47 20.36
N ASP A 567 -16.40 -6.75 20.17
CA ASP A 567 -16.52 -7.72 21.26
C ASP A 567 -15.99 -9.11 20.91
N GLY A 568 -15.74 -9.92 21.94
CA GLY A 568 -15.36 -11.33 21.82
C GLY A 568 -15.50 -12.04 23.16
N PRO A 569 -15.20 -13.35 23.24
CA PRO A 569 -15.21 -14.10 24.50
C PRO A 569 -14.33 -13.42 25.56
N GLY A 570 -14.99 -12.89 26.59
CA GLY A 570 -14.31 -12.26 27.72
C GLY A 570 -13.81 -10.83 27.51
N PHE A 571 -14.10 -10.14 26.39
CA PHE A 571 -13.73 -8.72 26.25
C PHE A 571 -14.71 -7.89 25.39
N SER A 572 -14.62 -6.57 25.54
CA SER A 572 -15.25 -5.58 24.66
C SER A 572 -14.41 -4.32 24.57
N ALA A 573 -14.35 -3.72 23.38
CA ALA A 573 -13.62 -2.50 23.08
C ALA A 573 -14.55 -1.49 22.40
N ASN A 574 -14.57 -0.26 22.91
CA ASN A 574 -15.56 0.76 22.61
C ASN A 574 -14.83 2.08 22.31
N PRO A 575 -14.31 2.28 21.09
CA PRO A 575 -13.87 3.58 20.64
C PRO A 575 -15.05 4.52 20.37
N ALA A 576 -14.85 5.80 20.62
CA ALA A 576 -15.71 6.89 20.15
C ALA A 576 -14.88 7.88 19.34
N TYR A 577 -15.54 8.66 18.49
CA TYR A 577 -14.90 9.58 17.56
C TYR A 577 -15.35 11.03 17.78
N ASP A 578 -14.46 11.99 17.50
CA ASP A 578 -14.81 13.41 17.42
C ASP A 578 -15.43 13.78 16.05
N SER A 579 -15.78 15.05 15.86
CA SER A 579 -16.37 15.54 14.60
C SER A 579 -15.41 15.50 13.40
N ARG A 580 -14.09 15.35 13.62
CA ARG A 580 -13.08 15.08 12.57
C ARG A 580 -12.83 13.59 12.34
N GLY A 581 -13.52 12.71 13.07
CA GLY A 581 -13.38 11.26 12.98
C GLY A 581 -12.14 10.68 13.66
N ARG A 582 -11.46 11.45 14.53
CA ARG A 582 -10.34 10.96 15.35
C ARG A 582 -10.87 10.30 16.62
N VAL A 583 -10.15 9.35 17.20
CA VAL A 583 -10.58 8.63 18.42
C VAL A 583 -10.57 9.58 19.61
N SER A 584 -11.74 9.97 20.13
CA SER A 584 -11.85 10.87 21.28
C SER A 584 -11.73 10.14 22.62
N THR A 585 -12.34 8.95 22.71
CA THR A 585 -12.20 8.04 23.85
C THR A 585 -12.07 6.61 23.37
N PHE A 586 -11.37 5.79 24.14
CA PHE A 586 -11.27 4.35 23.89
C PHE A 586 -11.40 3.58 25.21
N TRP A 587 -12.47 2.80 25.35
CA TRP A 587 -12.70 1.98 26.54
C TRP A 587 -12.52 0.50 26.21
N TYR A 588 -11.77 -0.23 27.04
CA TYR A 588 -11.56 -1.65 26.89
C TYR A 588 -11.87 -2.37 28.19
N SER A 589 -12.87 -3.26 28.16
CA SER A 589 -13.24 -4.13 29.27
C SER A 589 -12.81 -5.56 28.99
N GLU A 590 -12.25 -6.24 29.98
CA GLU A 590 -12.00 -7.68 29.95
C GLU A 590 -12.46 -8.36 31.24
N GLN A 591 -12.97 -9.59 31.10
CA GLN A 591 -13.55 -10.37 32.17
C GLN A 591 -12.47 -11.12 32.97
N ALA A 592 -12.80 -11.51 34.20
CA ALA A 592 -11.94 -12.35 35.02
C ALA A 592 -11.65 -13.69 34.31
N SER A 593 -10.37 -14.04 34.21
CA SER A 593 -9.87 -15.26 33.58
C SER A 593 -8.53 -15.68 34.20
N SER A 594 -8.16 -16.96 34.10
CA SER A 594 -6.86 -17.43 34.60
C SER A 594 -5.66 -16.60 34.08
N PRO A 595 -5.59 -16.24 32.77
CA PRO A 595 -4.55 -15.36 32.24
C PRO A 595 -4.44 -13.94 32.84
N ASN A 596 -5.50 -13.38 33.44
CA ASN A 596 -5.44 -12.10 34.18
C ASN A 596 -5.59 -12.30 35.70
N GLU A 597 -5.17 -13.46 36.21
CA GLU A 597 -5.22 -13.84 37.64
C GLU A 597 -6.64 -13.77 38.24
N ASN A 598 -7.67 -13.93 37.39
CA ASN A 598 -9.09 -13.80 37.70
C ASN A 598 -9.53 -12.38 38.10
N VAL A 599 -8.92 -11.35 37.49
CA VAL A 599 -9.28 -9.95 37.69
C VAL A 599 -10.00 -9.41 36.45
N ALA A 600 -11.27 -9.00 36.60
CA ALA A 600 -11.96 -8.22 35.58
C ALA A 600 -11.40 -6.79 35.55
N ARG A 601 -11.18 -6.21 34.37
CA ARG A 601 -10.52 -4.91 34.20
C ARG A 601 -11.24 -4.03 33.21
N LEU A 602 -11.26 -2.72 33.48
CA LEU A 602 -11.80 -1.70 32.59
C LEU A 602 -10.79 -0.57 32.43
N LEU A 603 -10.14 -0.53 31.27
CA LEU A 603 -9.33 0.59 30.80
C LEU A 603 -10.25 1.66 30.19
N LYS A 604 -10.03 2.93 30.53
CA LYS A 604 -10.65 4.10 29.91
C LYS A 604 -9.56 5.06 29.47
N VAL A 605 -9.33 5.18 28.16
CA VAL A 605 -8.41 6.16 27.57
C VAL A 605 -9.22 7.34 27.03
N SER A 606 -8.73 8.56 27.28
CA SER A 606 -9.24 9.81 26.70
C SER A 606 -8.13 10.52 25.94
N TYR A 607 -8.46 11.06 24.78
CA TYR A 607 -7.55 11.79 23.90
C TYR A 607 -7.98 13.25 23.80
N THR A 608 -7.02 14.17 23.83
CA THR A 608 -7.23 15.55 23.41
C THR A 608 -6.29 15.86 22.26
N TYR A 609 -6.74 16.70 21.33
CA TYR A 609 -5.99 17.02 20.14
C TYR A 609 -5.64 18.51 20.08
N ALA A 610 -4.46 18.82 19.52
CA ALA A 610 -4.12 20.16 19.11
C ALA A 610 -4.98 20.57 17.89
N PRO A 611 -5.12 21.89 17.61
CA PRO A 611 -5.81 22.36 16.40
C PRO A 611 -5.32 21.70 15.12
N SER A 612 -3.98 21.54 14.98
CA SER A 612 -3.27 20.94 13.84
C SER A 612 -3.75 19.55 13.45
N GLY A 613 -4.32 18.79 14.40
CA GLY A 613 -4.67 17.39 14.19
C GLY A 613 -4.03 16.46 15.22
N ASP A 614 -2.86 16.84 15.73
CA ASP A 614 -1.96 16.00 16.55
C ASP A 614 -2.53 15.69 17.94
N VAL A 615 -2.14 14.55 18.52
CA VAL A 615 -2.50 14.19 19.90
C VAL A 615 -1.77 15.13 20.88
N ALA A 616 -2.50 16.05 21.51
CA ALA A 616 -1.98 16.96 22.52
C ALA A 616 -1.86 16.31 23.90
N SER A 617 -2.78 15.40 24.24
CA SER A 617 -2.66 14.57 25.44
C SER A 617 -3.41 13.25 25.29
N ARG A 618 -2.94 12.24 26.04
CA ARG A 618 -3.58 10.94 26.18
C ARG A 618 -3.49 10.53 27.64
N THR A 619 -4.62 10.45 28.31
CA THR A 619 -4.73 10.06 29.74
C THR A 619 -5.59 8.82 29.87
N ALA A 620 -5.29 7.94 30.82
CA ALA A 620 -6.13 6.79 31.07
C ALA A 620 -6.24 6.39 32.54
N THR A 621 -7.31 5.67 32.84
CA THR A 621 -7.52 4.99 34.11
C THR A 621 -7.82 3.51 33.90
N VAL A 622 -7.49 2.68 34.88
CA VAL A 622 -7.90 1.28 34.97
C VAL A 622 -8.67 1.06 36.27
N SER A 623 -9.87 0.49 36.19
CA SER A 623 -10.59 -0.07 37.33
C SER A 623 -10.51 -1.60 37.31
N THR A 624 -10.37 -2.22 38.50
CA THR A 624 -10.31 -3.69 38.68
C THR A 624 -11.52 -4.17 39.48
N ASN A 625 -12.19 -5.23 39.03
CA ASN A 625 -13.37 -5.84 39.65
C ASN A 625 -14.48 -4.82 40.02
N LEU A 626 -14.72 -3.82 39.15
CA LEU A 626 -15.64 -2.68 39.35
C LEU A 626 -15.28 -1.77 40.56
N GLY A 627 -14.03 -1.83 41.03
CA GLY A 627 -13.45 -0.89 41.99
C GLY A 627 -13.19 0.50 41.40
N PRO A 628 -12.54 1.40 42.16
CA PRO A 628 -12.27 2.77 41.71
C PRO A 628 -11.34 2.78 40.49
N ASP A 629 -11.52 3.80 39.64
CA ASP A 629 -10.62 4.09 38.53
C ASP A 629 -9.27 4.61 39.06
N VAL A 630 -8.18 3.91 38.75
CA VAL A 630 -6.80 4.31 39.10
C VAL A 630 -6.10 4.85 37.86
N ALA A 631 -5.48 6.03 37.95
CA ALA A 631 -4.73 6.61 36.84
C ALA A 631 -3.46 5.81 36.53
N ILE A 632 -3.18 5.60 35.24
CA ILE A 632 -2.02 4.83 34.76
C ILE A 632 -1.03 5.68 33.96
N SER A 633 0.22 5.23 33.88
CA SER A 633 1.30 5.95 33.19
C SER A 633 1.24 5.81 31.66
N SER A 634 1.86 6.73 30.92
CA SER A 634 1.90 6.66 29.44
C SER A 634 2.49 5.34 28.91
N ASP A 635 3.60 4.87 29.50
CA ASP A 635 4.21 3.56 29.18
C ASP A 635 3.22 2.40 29.35
N GLU A 636 2.35 2.48 30.37
CA GLU A 636 1.32 1.48 30.64
C GLU A 636 0.16 1.61 29.64
N ILE A 637 -0.22 2.82 29.25
CA ILE A 637 -1.19 3.06 28.17
C ILE A 637 -0.67 2.47 26.85
N ASP A 638 0.60 2.69 26.49
CA ASP A 638 1.21 2.08 25.30
C ASP A 638 1.31 0.55 25.41
N THR A 639 1.45 0.01 26.62
CA THR A 639 1.42 -1.45 26.83
C THR A 639 0.00 -2.00 26.64
N TRP A 640 -1.01 -1.35 27.22
CA TRP A 640 -2.42 -1.72 27.02
C TRP A 640 -2.85 -1.57 25.57
N LEU A 641 -2.55 -0.42 24.94
CA LEU A 641 -2.89 -0.15 23.54
C LEU A 641 -2.07 -1.00 22.59
N GLY A 642 -0.81 -1.32 22.87
CA GLY A 642 0.02 -2.21 22.07
C GLY A 642 -0.32 -3.70 22.23
N ASN A 643 -0.75 -4.14 23.42
CA ASN A 643 -1.33 -5.47 23.62
C ASN A 643 -2.71 -5.57 23.00
N TYR A 644 -3.49 -4.48 23.08
CA TYR A 644 -4.72 -4.29 22.33
C TYR A 644 -4.37 -4.45 20.84
N GLU A 645 -3.54 -3.62 20.24
CA GLU A 645 -3.09 -3.71 18.84
C GLU A 645 -2.54 -5.11 18.46
N ARG A 646 -1.95 -5.88 19.39
CA ARG A 646 -1.53 -7.27 19.17
C ARG A 646 -2.59 -8.34 19.49
N GLY A 647 -3.85 -7.96 19.71
CA GLY A 647 -4.96 -8.79 20.20
C GLY A 647 -4.58 -9.81 21.26
N ILE A 648 -3.65 -9.45 22.13
CA ILE A 648 -3.20 -10.29 23.22
C ILE A 648 -4.33 -10.28 24.25
N ALA A 649 -4.93 -11.44 24.48
CA ALA A 649 -5.90 -11.65 25.55
C ALA A 649 -5.17 -12.29 26.75
N PRO A 650 -5.11 -11.63 27.92
CA PRO A 650 -5.69 -10.35 28.27
C PRO A 650 -4.80 -9.18 27.80
N ALA A 651 -5.40 -8.01 27.54
CA ALA A 651 -4.65 -6.86 27.05
C ALA A 651 -3.83 -6.19 28.18
N GLY A 652 -4.34 -6.24 29.42
CA GLY A 652 -3.65 -5.63 30.55
C GLY A 652 -2.44 -6.44 31.05
N PRO A 653 -1.36 -5.79 31.50
CA PRO A 653 -0.20 -6.47 32.10
C PRO A 653 -0.58 -7.21 33.40
N PRO A 654 0.21 -8.19 33.87
CA PRO A 654 -0.11 -8.93 35.10
C PRO A 654 -0.32 -8.02 36.33
N PRO A 655 -1.29 -8.30 37.22
CA PRO A 655 -1.67 -7.45 38.36
C PRO A 655 -0.55 -6.96 39.30
N ASN A 656 0.60 -7.63 39.33
CA ASN A 656 1.73 -7.27 40.18
C ASN A 656 2.67 -6.18 39.58
N HIS A 657 2.27 -5.53 38.48
CA HIS A 657 3.01 -4.44 37.83
C HIS A 657 2.51 -3.02 38.15
N PHE A 658 1.82 -2.83 39.28
CA PHE A 658 1.57 -1.48 39.83
C PHE A 658 2.90 -0.80 40.27
N GLY A 659 3.56 -0.14 39.32
CA GLY A 659 4.51 0.95 39.56
C GLY A 659 5.84 0.63 40.26
N ALA A 660 6.74 -0.12 39.61
CA ALA A 660 8.20 0.05 39.81
C ALA A 660 9.08 -0.54 38.68
N LEU A 661 10.11 0.21 38.29
CA LEU A 661 11.36 -0.23 37.63
C LEU A 661 11.32 -0.87 36.22
N LYS A 662 11.44 -0.01 35.19
CA LYS A 662 12.17 -0.34 33.94
C LYS A 662 13.65 -0.66 34.24
N LYS A 663 14.01 -1.92 34.54
CA LYS A 663 15.40 -2.45 34.37
C LYS A 663 15.53 -3.98 34.52
N ALA A 664 15.26 -4.77 33.46
CA ALA A 664 15.70 -6.18 33.39
C ALA A 664 15.68 -6.83 31.99
N LEU A 665 14.85 -6.35 31.05
CA LEU A 665 14.74 -6.94 29.71
C LEU A 665 15.08 -5.89 28.65
N GLY A 666 16.17 -6.12 27.92
CA GLY A 666 16.67 -5.23 26.87
C GLY A 666 15.88 -5.39 25.57
N VAL A 667 14.63 -4.89 25.57
CA VAL A 667 13.78 -4.82 24.38
C VAL A 667 13.52 -3.35 24.06
N THR A 668 14.12 -2.85 22.98
CA THR A 668 13.82 -1.53 22.43
C THR A 668 12.48 -1.62 21.71
N TYR A 669 11.43 -1.04 22.29
CA TYR A 669 10.16 -0.85 21.59
C TYR A 669 10.22 0.46 20.81
N GLN A 670 10.09 0.39 19.49
CA GLN A 670 9.66 1.51 18.67
C GLN A 670 8.12 1.45 18.56
N ILE A 671 7.47 2.60 18.72
CA ILE A 671 6.01 2.72 18.75
C ILE A 671 5.58 3.48 17.50
N GLU A 672 4.69 2.90 16.70
CA GLU A 672 3.96 3.59 15.63
C GLU A 672 2.47 3.63 15.99
N PRO A 673 1.74 4.74 15.75
CA PRO A 673 0.39 4.92 16.26
C PRO A 673 -0.68 4.44 15.27
N VAL A 674 -1.55 3.48 15.64
CA VAL A 674 -2.69 3.12 14.77
C VAL A 674 -3.99 2.82 15.52
N CYS A 675 -5.06 3.43 15.00
CA CYS A 675 -6.49 3.08 15.06
C CYS A 675 -6.85 1.65 15.53
N ALA A 676 -8.05 1.48 16.13
CA ALA A 676 -8.61 0.18 16.57
C ALA A 676 -8.64 -0.95 15.51
N LEU A 677 -8.46 -0.65 14.22
CA LEU A 677 -8.15 -1.63 13.19
C LEU A 677 -6.84 -2.39 13.43
N CYS A 678 -5.84 -1.78 14.07
CA CYS A 678 -4.61 -2.48 14.41
C CYS A 678 -4.80 -3.55 15.49
N TYR A 679 -5.76 -3.43 16.44
CA TYR A 679 -6.16 -4.56 17.34
C TYR A 679 -6.34 -5.86 16.58
N LEU A 680 -7.08 -5.74 15.50
CA LEU A 680 -7.52 -6.83 14.66
C LEU A 680 -6.37 -7.33 13.78
N ARG A 681 -5.27 -6.57 13.63
CA ARG A 681 -4.13 -6.88 12.74
C ARG A 681 -3.01 -7.67 13.39
N ALA A 682 -2.71 -7.47 14.67
CA ALA A 682 -1.66 -8.26 15.32
C ALA A 682 -2.18 -9.31 16.32
N ALA A 683 -3.51 -9.41 16.52
CA ALA A 683 -4.20 -10.56 17.11
C ALA A 683 -4.02 -11.86 16.31
N ASP A 684 -4.01 -11.75 14.98
CA ASP A 684 -4.38 -12.83 14.09
C ASP A 684 -3.36 -13.04 12.96
N PRO A 685 -2.99 -14.30 12.64
CA PRO A 685 -2.15 -14.57 11.48
C PRO A 685 -2.87 -14.28 10.16
N ILE A 686 -2.24 -13.42 9.35
CA ILE A 686 -2.26 -13.44 7.87
C ILE A 686 -3.56 -12.97 7.19
N ALA A 687 -4.74 -13.07 7.80
CA ALA A 687 -6.03 -12.68 7.20
C ALA A 687 -6.06 -11.25 6.61
N GLN A 688 -5.47 -10.25 7.30
CA GLN A 688 -5.42 -8.87 6.82
C GLN A 688 -4.16 -8.48 6.02
N ARG A 689 -3.12 -9.35 5.95
CA ARG A 689 -2.00 -9.16 4.99
C ARG A 689 -2.42 -9.31 3.53
N LEU A 690 -3.68 -9.67 3.32
CA LEU A 690 -4.30 -9.97 2.05
C LEU A 690 -5.15 -8.81 1.52
N TYR A 691 -5.44 -7.76 2.32
CA TYR A 691 -6.41 -6.72 1.94
C TYR A 691 -5.97 -5.24 1.87
N TYR A 692 -5.16 -4.66 2.79
CA TYR A 692 -4.88 -3.20 2.73
C TYR A 692 -3.44 -2.74 3.06
N ASN A 693 -2.91 -1.87 2.18
CA ASN A 693 -1.61 -1.17 2.28
C ASN A 693 -1.53 -0.12 3.41
N ASP A 694 -0.32 0.09 3.91
CA ASP A 694 0.12 1.37 4.47
C ASP A 694 0.76 2.24 3.37
N THR A 695 0.33 3.50 3.30
CA THR A 695 0.84 4.51 2.36
C THR A 695 1.32 5.73 3.12
N ASN A 696 2.50 5.62 3.74
CA ASN A 696 3.25 6.77 4.24
C ASN A 696 4.74 6.55 3.92
N GLY A 697 5.32 7.47 3.16
CA GLY A 697 6.75 7.49 2.91
C GLY A 697 7.47 8.08 4.13
N GLY A 698 8.15 7.23 4.90
CA GLY A 698 9.20 7.67 5.81
C GLY A 698 10.45 8.04 5.02
N ASP A 699 10.97 9.24 5.22
CA ASP A 699 12.16 9.77 4.57
C ASP A 699 13.44 8.99 4.99
N PRO A 700 14.35 8.62 4.06
CA PRO A 700 15.60 7.95 4.40
C PRO A 700 16.63 8.91 5.05
N SER A 701 16.39 9.32 6.30
CA SER A 701 17.44 9.60 7.28
C SER A 701 16.86 9.79 8.69
N ASP A 702 16.56 8.69 9.39
CA ASP A 702 16.63 8.71 10.85
C ASP A 702 17.35 7.45 11.36
N SER A 703 18.47 7.67 12.06
CA SER A 703 19.36 6.61 12.53
C SER A 703 18.94 6.13 13.92
N GLY A 704 17.88 5.31 13.96
CA GLY A 704 17.14 4.95 15.20
C GLY A 704 17.01 3.45 15.54
N SER A 705 17.92 2.59 15.07
CA SER A 705 18.06 1.15 15.36
C SER A 705 16.91 0.20 14.96
N GLU A 706 17.16 -0.56 13.88
CA GLU A 706 16.38 -1.75 13.47
C GLU A 706 16.50 -2.92 14.47
N PRO A 707 15.45 -3.74 14.64
CA PRO A 707 15.56 -5.14 15.04
C PRO A 707 15.39 -6.06 13.82
N LYS A 708 16.47 -6.74 13.43
CA LYS A 708 16.46 -7.77 12.37
C LYS A 708 15.60 -8.98 12.79
N LEU A 709 14.64 -9.37 11.95
CA LEU A 709 13.99 -10.68 12.08
C LEU A 709 14.83 -11.78 11.41
N SER A 710 15.19 -12.78 12.22
CA SER A 710 16.02 -13.91 11.82
C SER A 710 15.33 -14.82 10.80
N THR A 711 15.84 -14.86 9.57
CA THR A 711 15.66 -15.98 8.65
C THR A 711 16.85 -16.93 8.75
N THR A 712 16.70 -18.08 9.43
CA THR A 712 17.52 -19.26 9.13
C THR A 712 16.84 -20.56 9.60
N PRO A 713 16.73 -21.60 8.75
CA PRO A 713 16.16 -22.89 9.16
C PRO A 713 17.10 -23.67 10.08
N ARG A 714 16.54 -24.52 10.95
CA ARG A 714 17.31 -25.52 11.71
C ARG A 714 17.47 -26.82 10.92
N SER A 715 18.71 -27.23 10.66
CA SER A 715 19.08 -28.66 10.73
C SER A 715 20.60 -28.88 10.88
N ILE A 716 21.03 -29.00 12.14
CA ILE A 716 22.08 -29.88 12.67
C ILE A 716 23.25 -30.24 11.72
N LEU A 717 24.42 -29.63 11.99
CA LEU A 717 25.71 -30.33 11.92
C LEU A 717 26.51 -30.02 13.19
N ALA A 718 26.98 -31.09 13.84
CA ALA A 718 27.90 -31.23 14.98
C ALA A 718 28.27 -30.00 15.84
N ALA A 719 28.10 -30.15 17.16
CA ALA A 719 28.55 -29.19 18.16
C ALA A 719 30.08 -29.00 18.20
N THR A 720 30.57 -27.78 17.93
CA THR A 720 31.71 -27.17 18.64
C THR A 720 31.81 -25.67 18.38
N LYS A 721 32.39 -24.92 19.33
CA LYS A 721 32.64 -23.46 19.34
C LYS A 721 31.44 -22.53 19.61
N CYS A 722 31.03 -22.53 20.88
CA CYS A 722 30.93 -21.23 21.57
C CYS A 722 32.35 -20.70 21.80
N ALA A 723 32.66 -19.48 21.37
CA ALA A 723 33.85 -18.72 21.81
C ALA A 723 33.77 -17.26 21.34
N ASP A 724 33.34 -16.35 22.22
CA ASP A 724 33.44 -14.90 22.00
C ASP A 724 34.91 -14.48 21.94
N SER A 725 35.39 -14.05 20.77
CA SER A 725 36.79 -13.62 20.58
C SER A 725 37.00 -12.12 20.81
N CYS A 726 36.43 -11.56 21.88
CA CYS A 726 36.75 -10.23 22.45
C CYS A 726 38.23 -10.05 22.87
N ALA A 727 39.13 -10.96 22.46
CA ALA A 727 40.54 -10.99 22.81
C ALA A 727 41.33 -9.88 22.11
N SER A 728 41.03 -9.57 20.85
CA SER A 728 41.68 -8.49 20.09
C SER A 728 41.36 -7.12 20.68
N GLU A 729 40.09 -6.86 21.00
CA GLU A 729 39.62 -5.60 21.59
C GLU A 729 40.17 -5.41 23.02
N LYS A 730 40.20 -6.47 23.83
CA LYS A 730 40.84 -6.46 25.16
C LYS A 730 42.35 -6.27 25.08
N ALA A 731 43.02 -6.81 24.06
CA ALA A 731 44.45 -6.59 23.82
C ALA A 731 44.73 -5.15 23.40
N ALA A 732 43.98 -4.60 22.44
CA ALA A 732 44.09 -3.21 21.99
C ALA A 732 43.87 -2.23 23.15
N CYS A 733 42.82 -2.44 23.96
CA CYS A 733 42.55 -1.61 25.14
C CYS A 733 43.66 -1.72 26.21
N ARG A 734 44.24 -2.92 26.40
CA ARG A 734 45.38 -3.10 27.31
C ARG A 734 46.62 -2.36 26.83
N THR A 735 46.88 -2.29 25.52
CA THR A 735 47.96 -1.47 24.96
C THR A 735 47.69 0.02 25.21
N LEU A 736 46.48 0.50 24.90
CA LEU A 736 46.07 1.90 25.08
C LEU A 736 46.19 2.37 26.54
N CYS A 737 45.67 1.58 27.49
CA CYS A 737 45.78 1.90 28.91
C CYS A 737 47.22 1.79 29.46
N SER A 738 48.10 1.05 28.78
CA SER A 738 49.52 0.94 29.16
C SER A 738 50.34 2.15 28.69
N SER A 739 50.06 2.71 27.51
CA SER A 739 50.69 3.96 27.04
C SER A 739 50.15 5.17 27.80
N ALA A 740 48.82 5.26 27.99
CA ALA A 740 48.16 6.31 28.78
C ALA A 740 48.64 6.37 30.25
N ARG A 741 49.29 5.31 30.75
CA ARG A 741 49.90 5.32 32.09
C ARG A 741 51.07 6.29 32.22
N TYR A 742 51.75 6.64 31.14
CA TYR A 742 52.92 7.55 31.15
C TYR A 742 52.57 8.99 30.77
N ASP A 743 51.33 9.24 30.37
CA ASP A 743 50.76 10.55 30.08
C ASP A 743 50.12 11.11 31.38
N PRO A 744 50.54 12.28 31.90
CA PRO A 744 50.04 12.82 33.16
C PRO A 744 48.54 13.17 33.13
N ASP A 745 48.05 13.70 32.01
CA ASP A 745 46.67 14.20 31.89
C ASP A 745 45.70 13.04 31.76
N MET A 746 46.02 12.06 30.91
CA MET A 746 45.30 10.79 30.82
C MET A 746 45.30 10.02 32.14
N ARG A 747 46.41 10.05 32.90
CA ARG A 747 46.50 9.38 34.19
C ARG A 747 45.51 9.96 35.22
N ASN A 748 45.22 11.26 35.17
CA ASN A 748 44.26 11.91 36.07
C ASN A 748 42.81 11.47 35.78
N ILE A 749 42.41 11.39 34.50
CA ILE A 749 41.04 11.00 34.08
C ILE A 749 40.61 9.64 34.66
N TRP A 750 41.53 8.66 34.71
CA TRP A 750 41.24 7.31 35.21
C TRP A 750 41.74 7.06 36.65
N GLY A 751 42.22 8.10 37.35
CA GLY A 751 42.79 8.02 38.70
C GLY A 751 44.00 7.08 38.80
N GLY A 752 44.82 6.99 37.76
CA GLY A 752 46.01 6.13 37.67
C GLY A 752 45.77 4.62 37.68
N SER A 753 44.51 4.18 37.70
CA SER A 753 44.15 2.76 37.84
C SER A 753 43.96 2.08 36.49
N MET A 754 44.88 1.17 36.16
CA MET A 754 44.80 0.30 34.97
C MET A 754 43.45 -0.42 34.88
N ARG A 755 42.88 -0.84 36.03
CA ARG A 755 41.57 -1.51 36.08
C ARG A 755 40.42 -0.57 35.70
N ARG A 756 40.46 0.71 36.09
CA ARG A 756 39.43 1.70 35.71
C ARG A 756 39.52 2.05 34.22
N CYS A 757 40.72 2.30 33.71
CA CYS A 757 40.92 2.54 32.27
C CYS A 757 40.39 1.36 31.43
N MET A 758 40.76 0.12 31.79
CA MET A 758 40.26 -1.08 31.10
C MET A 758 38.73 -1.23 31.15
N MET A 759 38.06 -0.82 32.23
CA MET A 759 36.59 -0.90 32.33
C MET A 759 35.86 0.15 31.49
N GLY A 760 36.48 1.31 31.23
CA GLY A 760 35.92 2.36 30.37
C GLY A 760 36.25 2.20 28.89
N CYS A 761 37.41 1.61 28.55
CA CYS A 761 37.89 1.47 27.17
C CYS A 761 37.55 0.12 26.50
N VAL A 762 37.28 -0.95 27.26
CA VAL A 762 36.74 -2.19 26.69
C VAL A 762 35.29 -1.96 26.27
N PRO A 763 34.87 -2.28 25.03
CA PRO A 763 33.48 -2.14 24.60
C PRO A 763 32.49 -2.86 25.52
N ALA A 764 31.29 -2.31 25.71
CA ALA A 764 30.26 -2.91 26.58
C ALA A 764 29.93 -4.37 26.20
N ARG A 765 29.91 -4.70 24.91
CA ARG A 765 29.75 -6.08 24.38
C ARG A 765 30.81 -7.08 24.87
N CYS A 766 31.94 -6.58 25.37
CA CYS A 766 33.06 -7.37 25.87
C CYS A 766 33.21 -7.33 27.41
N GLY A 767 32.23 -6.74 28.13
CA GLY A 767 32.21 -6.64 29.59
C GLY A 767 32.76 -5.32 30.15
N GLY A 768 32.90 -4.27 29.34
CA GLY A 768 33.10 -2.90 29.83
C GLY A 768 31.82 -2.34 30.44
N ASN A 769 31.94 -1.40 31.38
CA ASN A 769 30.79 -0.86 32.13
C ASN A 769 30.59 0.62 31.75
N PRO A 770 29.39 1.05 31.31
CA PRO A 770 29.16 2.44 30.94
C PRO A 770 29.33 3.35 32.17
N VAL A 771 30.26 4.29 32.09
CA VAL A 771 30.52 5.25 33.17
C VAL A 771 29.41 6.30 33.16
N SER A 772 28.75 6.49 34.30
CA SER A 772 27.62 7.42 34.45
C SER A 772 28.07 8.82 34.88
N GLY A 773 27.99 9.79 33.97
CA GLY A 773 27.82 11.23 34.25
C GLY A 773 29.03 11.97 34.84
N GLY A 774 29.52 12.97 34.09
CA GLY A 774 30.57 13.91 34.48
C GLY A 774 30.97 14.77 33.29
#